data_AF-A0A0P9EVF6-F1
#
_entry.id   AF-A0A0P9EVF6-F1
#
_cell.length_a   1.000
_cell.length_b   1.000
_cell.length_c   1.000
_cell.angle_alpha   90.00
_cell.angle_beta   90.00
_cell.angle_gamma   90.00
#
_symmetry.space_group_name_H-M   'P 1'
#
loop_
_entity.id
_entity.type
_entity.pdbx_description
1 polymer ?
#
loop_
_entity_poly.entity_id
_entity_poly.type
_entity_poly.pdbx_seq_one_letter_code
_entity_poly.pdbx_strand_id
1 'polypeptide(L)'
;MLHAAHGAPRPSYLDLAPSDPLLARLLALYTWFLPSLDWRDRQRVESAGVSFRNEWGRLLPDERDRAVDVLVGRWCAFKADARSLDPAELGYQKMCRTIKVIKSTNLAATHELAHLRAWTVALERAFPRSCASLVERWKRDFFSETGVTVTKLMRSSEAGWDATRRGLETAPELVEILVRVGESPALALPSADLILRQAHTASQSPADRFLIFSTSLKSLATLHRALPTHGDSLAAHDEQASLVRVVLVLAEDVEAFERLETEQQSSVVERARDVVFEAARMRQETGRLPSLRVLVHELREALKPNDSSSQHSQSPPFHSAASPARRPLVWFPPHTPADPPPEDDASLFAARPAGVASALAALDSLVQQLQLAMQAEPSRRPDYTLPTASLESADPVLHRLKLVISWWLPCLDGASNRKYRNNAVDAVYSFSNGWGTFLPSERERAVDFLVSVWCKWQVDPTQVDPNMVVSYKNLSQEVKRTIATIKKSRAETAHRGMLRVGQDVVRSYPWEAVEQWYTDVFGTGVQGLTVTKLLRVPQQGWTVIQETLEHGQHLLREGVSTDQALPSLDLLFDAAQKATQTALERSEIFHRCVDDLLTLCEAARRSEHVSREGHEAYLARVRSVFLSADEVRRFEEQLSYPQQTSAVALARSWLFSACQGHELKHPVPDLADMAHDLYRATGHDEDAVRRALAPPEGYFLRPREPLASTYKWAVPRTHDNMHPDGRSLRSLSVRARHNERSPYRPERRPAFC
;
A
#
# COMPACT_ATOMS: atom_id res chain seq x y z
N MET A 1 11.12 38.20 37.49
CA MET A 1 9.87 38.20 38.26
C MET A 1 8.68 38.13 37.31
N LEU A 2 8.36 36.92 36.83
CA LEU A 2 7.14 36.61 36.09
C LEU A 2 6.32 35.71 37.02
N HIS A 3 5.35 36.30 37.72
CA HIS A 3 4.40 35.55 38.53
C HIS A 3 3.53 34.71 37.58
N ALA A 4 3.67 33.39 37.69
CA ALA A 4 2.73 32.43 37.14
C ALA A 4 1.33 32.77 37.70
N ALA A 5 0.44 33.20 36.81
CA ALA A 5 -0.96 33.39 37.14
C ALA A 5 -1.53 32.04 37.57
N HIS A 6 -1.89 31.95 38.85
CA HIS A 6 -2.59 30.81 39.42
C HIS A 6 -3.87 30.55 38.62
N GLY A 7 -4.00 29.31 38.14
CA GLY A 7 -5.07 28.86 37.29
C GLY A 7 -6.42 29.11 37.93
N ALA A 8 -7.29 29.82 37.21
CA ALA A 8 -8.72 29.68 37.41
C ALA A 8 -9.07 28.17 37.39
N PRO A 9 -9.94 27.69 38.30
CA PRO A 9 -10.36 26.29 38.28
C PRO A 9 -10.87 25.98 36.88
N ARG A 10 -10.22 25.02 36.20
CA ARG A 10 -10.72 24.53 34.92
C ARG A 10 -12.17 24.12 35.15
N PRO A 11 -13.13 24.60 34.34
CA PRO A 11 -14.51 24.16 34.46
C PRO A 11 -14.50 22.63 34.44
N SER A 12 -15.21 22.01 35.39
CA SER A 12 -15.21 20.56 35.48
C SER A 12 -15.84 20.03 34.18
N TYR A 13 -15.06 19.27 33.40
CA TYR A 13 -15.50 18.70 32.12
C TYR A 13 -16.67 17.70 32.29
N LEU A 14 -17.14 17.48 33.51
CA LEU A 14 -18.31 16.67 33.85
C LEU A 14 -19.63 17.27 33.35
N ASP A 15 -19.68 18.58 33.08
CA ASP A 15 -20.88 19.28 32.58
C ASP A 15 -21.02 19.28 31.04
N LEU A 16 -20.05 18.71 30.30
CA LEU A 16 -20.03 18.73 28.82
C LEU A 16 -20.71 17.52 28.17
N ALA A 17 -20.85 16.40 28.87
CA ALA A 17 -21.51 15.21 28.32
C ALA A 17 -22.98 15.42 27.92
N PRO A 18 -23.79 16.25 28.63
CA PRO A 18 -25.16 16.56 28.20
C PRO A 18 -25.24 17.47 26.98
N SER A 19 -24.18 18.24 26.66
CA SER A 19 -24.23 19.28 25.63
C SER A 19 -23.62 18.86 24.28
N ASP A 20 -22.75 17.85 24.24
CA ASP A 20 -22.19 17.31 23.00
C ASP A 20 -22.72 15.88 22.71
N PRO A 21 -23.62 15.72 21.72
CA PRO A 21 -24.22 14.42 21.41
C PRO A 21 -23.20 13.40 20.91
N LEU A 22 -22.10 13.81 20.26
CA LEU A 22 -21.09 12.89 19.78
C LEU A 22 -20.25 12.33 20.93
N LEU A 23 -19.91 13.17 21.91
CA LEU A 23 -19.22 12.70 23.11
C LEU A 23 -20.11 11.72 23.88
N ALA A 24 -21.41 12.00 24.00
CA ALA A 24 -22.37 11.09 24.61
C ALA A 24 -22.42 9.73 23.89
N ARG A 25 -22.47 9.73 22.54
CA ARG A 25 -22.40 8.51 21.71
C ARG A 25 -21.11 7.73 21.92
N LEU A 26 -19.97 8.42 21.90
CA LEU A 26 -18.65 7.81 22.13
C LEU A 26 -18.54 7.17 23.50
N LEU A 27 -18.99 7.86 24.55
CA LEU A 27 -18.97 7.33 25.91
C LEU A 27 -19.94 6.16 26.08
N ALA A 28 -21.11 6.18 25.42
CA ALA A 28 -22.02 5.05 25.40
C ALA A 28 -21.38 3.81 24.76
N LEU A 29 -20.72 3.95 23.61
CA LEU A 29 -20.01 2.83 22.97
C LEU A 29 -18.95 2.23 23.90
N TYR A 30 -18.20 3.08 24.61
CA TYR A 30 -17.23 2.62 25.59
C TYR A 30 -17.87 1.81 26.71
N THR A 31 -19.00 2.24 27.26
CA THR A 31 -19.72 1.47 28.29
C THR A 31 -20.27 0.15 27.75
N TRP A 32 -20.62 0.08 26.47
CA TRP A 32 -21.12 -1.14 25.83
C TRP A 32 -20.04 -2.23 25.67
N PHE A 33 -18.76 -1.85 25.58
CA PHE A 33 -17.65 -2.83 25.53
C PHE A 33 -17.36 -3.45 26.91
N LEU A 34 -17.46 -2.69 28.00
CA LEU A 34 -16.97 -3.08 29.34
C LEU A 34 -17.45 -4.46 29.84
N PRO A 35 -18.72 -4.87 29.64
CA PRO A 35 -19.20 -6.15 30.14
C PRO A 35 -18.51 -7.36 29.50
N SER A 36 -17.96 -7.19 28.30
CA SER A 36 -17.40 -8.29 27.50
C SER A 36 -15.87 -8.35 27.52
N LEU A 37 -15.22 -7.43 28.25
CA LEU A 37 -13.77 -7.34 28.37
C LEU A 37 -13.30 -7.93 29.71
N ASP A 38 -12.07 -8.46 29.71
CA ASP A 38 -11.39 -8.81 30.94
C ASP A 38 -11.07 -7.58 31.80
N TRP A 39 -10.64 -7.79 33.04
CA TRP A 39 -10.43 -6.68 33.98
C TRP A 39 -9.32 -5.71 33.55
N ARG A 40 -8.27 -6.19 32.86
CA ARG A 40 -7.14 -5.34 32.42
C ARG A 40 -7.57 -4.46 31.26
N ASP A 41 -8.26 -5.04 30.30
CA ASP A 41 -8.76 -4.32 29.14
C ASP A 41 -9.91 -3.39 29.50
N ARG A 42 -10.78 -3.78 30.46
CA ARG A 42 -11.79 -2.88 31.03
C ARG A 42 -11.17 -1.60 31.58
N GLN A 43 -10.11 -1.72 32.40
CA GLN A 43 -9.43 -0.55 32.97
C GLN A 43 -8.83 0.36 31.89
N ARG A 44 -8.27 -0.22 30.82
CA ARG A 44 -7.73 0.55 29.68
C ARG A 44 -8.83 1.30 28.93
N VAL A 45 -9.96 0.64 28.69
CA VAL A 45 -11.11 1.19 27.97
C VAL A 45 -11.81 2.29 28.78
N GLU A 46 -11.95 2.11 30.10
CA GLU A 46 -12.41 3.16 31.01
C GLU A 46 -11.47 4.38 31.00
N SER A 47 -10.16 4.13 31.10
CA SER A 47 -9.14 5.19 31.03
C SER A 47 -9.18 5.94 29.69
N ALA A 48 -9.47 5.24 28.60
CA ALA A 48 -9.67 5.86 27.29
C ALA A 48 -10.91 6.77 27.28
N GLY A 49 -12.05 6.32 27.83
CA GLY A 49 -13.25 7.14 27.98
C GLY A 49 -13.02 8.41 28.79
N VAL A 50 -12.27 8.32 29.90
CA VAL A 50 -11.86 9.49 30.71
C VAL A 50 -10.95 10.42 29.91
N SER A 51 -9.99 9.85 29.16
CA SER A 51 -9.07 10.64 28.32
C SER A 51 -9.83 11.40 27.24
N PHE A 52 -10.78 10.75 26.55
CA PHE A 52 -11.64 11.43 25.57
C PHE A 52 -12.44 12.54 26.23
N ARG A 53 -13.06 12.33 27.40
CA ARG A 53 -13.81 13.38 28.10
C ARG A 53 -12.95 14.62 28.38
N ASN A 54 -11.70 14.42 28.80
CA ASN A 54 -10.78 15.51 29.15
C ASN A 54 -10.19 16.22 27.93
N GLU A 55 -10.04 15.50 26.82
CA GLU A 55 -9.31 15.97 25.63
C GLU A 55 -10.24 16.24 24.44
N TRP A 56 -11.55 16.03 24.58
CA TRP A 56 -12.56 16.16 23.51
C TRP A 56 -12.50 17.52 22.81
N GLY A 57 -12.41 18.58 23.61
CA GLY A 57 -12.31 19.96 23.14
C GLY A 57 -11.10 20.22 22.27
N ARG A 58 -10.02 19.43 22.42
CA ARG A 58 -8.81 19.56 21.60
C ARG A 58 -8.97 18.97 20.21
N LEU A 59 -9.91 18.04 20.00
CA LEU A 59 -10.17 17.45 18.69
C LEU A 59 -10.91 18.45 17.79
N LEU A 60 -10.62 18.42 16.50
CA LEU A 60 -11.42 19.05 15.46
C LEU A 60 -12.78 18.33 15.34
N PRO A 61 -13.86 19.01 14.90
CA PRO A 61 -15.16 18.37 14.72
C PRO A 61 -15.13 17.10 13.88
N ASP A 62 -14.36 17.09 12.79
CA ASP A 62 -14.23 15.92 11.93
C ASP A 62 -13.37 14.78 12.53
N GLU A 63 -12.44 15.12 13.42
CA GLU A 63 -11.72 14.13 14.21
C GLU A 63 -12.66 13.49 15.25
N ARG A 64 -13.56 14.28 15.84
CA ARG A 64 -14.62 13.79 16.75
C ARG A 64 -15.58 12.84 16.05
N ASP A 65 -16.07 13.23 14.88
CA ASP A 65 -16.93 12.38 14.04
C ASP A 65 -16.24 11.05 13.70
N ARG A 66 -14.99 11.11 13.23
CA ARG A 66 -14.20 9.90 12.92
C ARG A 66 -13.93 9.02 14.12
N ALA A 67 -13.75 9.60 15.32
CA ALA A 67 -13.57 8.82 16.54
C ALA A 67 -14.82 7.99 16.87
N VAL A 68 -16.01 8.59 16.69
CA VAL A 68 -17.28 7.88 16.84
C VAL A 68 -17.42 6.81 15.75
N ASP A 69 -17.20 7.15 14.48
CA ASP A 69 -17.33 6.21 13.35
C ASP A 69 -16.45 4.97 13.54
N VAL A 70 -15.18 5.18 13.91
CA VAL A 70 -14.24 4.08 14.17
C VAL A 70 -14.75 3.22 15.33
N LEU A 71 -15.16 3.84 16.44
CA LEU A 71 -15.59 3.10 17.62
C LEU A 71 -16.89 2.31 17.38
N VAL A 72 -17.85 2.89 16.63
CA VAL A 72 -19.07 2.20 16.17
C VAL A 72 -18.69 1.01 15.28
N GLY A 73 -17.85 1.21 14.27
CA GLY A 73 -17.43 0.12 13.37
C GLY A 73 -16.74 -1.02 14.11
N ARG A 74 -15.89 -0.70 15.10
CA ARG A 74 -15.26 -1.70 15.98
C ARG A 74 -16.27 -2.43 16.84
N TRP A 75 -17.28 -1.73 17.35
CA TRP A 75 -18.34 -2.35 18.13
C TRP A 75 -19.19 -3.31 17.27
N CYS A 76 -19.54 -2.90 16.05
CA CYS A 76 -20.24 -3.75 15.09
C CYS A 76 -19.44 -5.02 14.76
N ALA A 77 -18.14 -4.87 14.49
CA ALA A 77 -17.24 -6.01 14.25
C ALA A 77 -17.14 -6.93 15.47
N PHE A 78 -16.98 -6.35 16.67
CA PHE A 78 -16.92 -7.09 17.92
C PHE A 78 -18.19 -7.91 18.19
N LYS A 79 -19.37 -7.36 17.88
CA LYS A 79 -20.63 -8.08 18.01
C LYS A 79 -20.78 -9.21 16.99
N ALA A 80 -20.20 -9.07 15.79
CA ALA A 80 -20.19 -10.10 14.76
C ALA A 80 -19.20 -11.23 15.08
N ASP A 81 -18.02 -10.88 15.57
CA ASP A 81 -17.01 -11.82 16.02
C ASP A 81 -16.25 -11.23 17.21
N ALA A 82 -16.45 -11.82 18.39
CA ALA A 82 -15.79 -11.37 19.61
C ALA A 82 -14.25 -11.43 19.52
N ARG A 83 -13.69 -12.30 18.65
CA ARG A 83 -12.25 -12.45 18.44
C ARG A 83 -11.66 -11.38 17.52
N SER A 84 -12.51 -10.64 16.80
CA SER A 84 -12.07 -9.59 15.87
C SER A 84 -11.58 -8.32 16.57
N LEU A 85 -11.89 -8.16 17.86
CA LEU A 85 -11.51 -6.97 18.62
C LEU A 85 -10.16 -7.19 19.31
N ASP A 86 -9.18 -6.37 18.94
CA ASP A 86 -8.00 -6.12 19.77
C ASP A 86 -8.31 -4.96 20.74
N PRO A 87 -8.45 -5.21 22.06
CA PRO A 87 -8.78 -4.15 23.02
C PRO A 87 -7.72 -3.03 23.08
N ALA A 88 -6.48 -3.28 22.66
CA ALA A 88 -5.47 -2.24 22.56
C ALA A 88 -5.84 -1.16 21.52
N GLU A 89 -6.69 -1.49 20.55
CA GLU A 89 -7.20 -0.54 19.56
C GLU A 89 -8.22 0.44 20.11
N LEU A 90 -8.85 0.13 21.25
CA LEU A 90 -9.82 1.00 21.93
C LEU A 90 -9.15 2.09 22.79
N GLY A 91 -7.83 2.02 22.98
CA GLY A 91 -7.09 3.00 23.77
C GLY A 91 -7.02 4.38 23.11
N TYR A 92 -7.13 5.46 23.90
CA TYR A 92 -7.14 6.85 23.42
C TYR A 92 -6.02 7.17 22.42
N GLN A 93 -4.77 6.86 22.76
CA GLN A 93 -3.61 7.12 21.90
C GLN A 93 -3.69 6.38 20.55
N LYS A 94 -4.20 5.14 20.55
CA LYS A 94 -4.31 4.32 19.36
C LYS A 94 -5.48 4.77 18.49
N MET A 95 -6.62 5.15 19.10
CA MET A 95 -7.74 5.79 18.40
C MET A 95 -7.32 7.10 17.73
N CYS A 96 -6.63 8.00 18.46
CA CYS A 96 -6.14 9.26 17.91
C CYS A 96 -5.18 9.06 16.71
N ARG A 97 -4.36 8.00 16.73
CA ARG A 97 -3.52 7.63 15.58
C ARG A 97 -4.36 7.10 14.41
N THR A 98 -5.41 6.34 14.70
CA THR A 98 -6.29 5.71 13.71
C THR A 98 -7.12 6.75 12.96
N ILE A 99 -7.70 7.73 13.67
CA ILE A 99 -8.43 8.86 13.05
C ILE A 99 -7.49 9.87 12.37
N LYS A 100 -6.18 9.58 12.34
CA LYS A 100 -5.13 10.40 11.73
C LYS A 100 -5.15 11.83 12.26
N VAL A 101 -5.12 12.02 13.58
CA VAL A 101 -4.86 13.36 14.16
C VAL A 101 -3.54 13.88 13.57
N ILE A 102 -3.65 14.77 12.58
CA ILE A 102 -2.53 15.17 11.74
C ILE A 102 -1.59 16.00 12.62
N LYS A 103 -0.31 15.64 12.68
CA LYS A 103 0.71 16.53 13.25
C LYS A 103 1.16 17.49 12.15
N SER A 104 0.27 18.38 11.72
CA SER A 104 0.60 19.38 10.71
C SER A 104 1.37 20.52 11.36
N THR A 105 2.38 21.01 10.65
CA THR A 105 3.22 22.16 11.04
C THR A 105 2.90 23.35 10.14
N ASN A 106 1.62 23.70 10.00
CA ASN A 106 1.28 24.89 9.23
C ASN A 106 1.63 26.15 10.04
N LEU A 107 2.83 26.70 9.78
CA LEU A 107 3.37 27.86 10.47
C LEU A 107 2.50 29.12 10.30
N ALA A 108 1.64 29.17 9.28
CA ALA A 108 0.71 30.29 9.06
C ALA A 108 -0.47 30.31 10.04
N ALA A 109 -0.72 29.24 10.81
CA ALA A 109 -1.87 29.16 11.72
C ALA A 109 -1.93 30.28 12.77
N THR A 110 -0.76 30.77 13.23
CA THR A 110 -0.69 31.91 14.17
C THR A 110 -1.16 33.21 13.52
N HIS A 111 -0.76 33.42 12.26
CA HIS A 111 -1.19 34.57 11.47
C HIS A 111 -2.69 34.49 11.18
N GLU A 112 -3.19 33.33 10.77
CA GLU A 112 -4.62 33.12 10.52
C GLU A 112 -5.47 33.34 11.78
N LEU A 113 -5.01 32.91 12.96
CA LEU A 113 -5.72 33.20 14.20
C LEU A 113 -5.83 34.71 14.47
N ALA A 114 -4.78 35.48 14.14
CA ALA A 114 -4.81 36.93 14.26
C ALA A 114 -5.82 37.57 13.28
N HIS A 115 -5.92 37.04 12.05
CA HIS A 115 -6.94 37.46 11.07
C HIS A 115 -8.36 37.16 11.55
N LEU A 116 -8.62 35.94 12.04
CA LEU A 116 -9.93 35.59 12.59
C LEU A 116 -10.31 36.52 13.76
N ARG A 117 -9.36 36.86 14.63
CA ARG A 117 -9.59 37.84 15.71
C ARG A 117 -9.93 39.22 15.16
N ALA A 118 -9.25 39.71 14.14
CA ALA A 118 -9.57 40.98 13.48
C ALA A 118 -11.00 40.98 12.91
N TRP A 119 -11.43 39.88 12.28
CA TRP A 119 -12.80 39.72 11.80
C TRP A 119 -13.84 39.73 12.92
N THR A 120 -13.55 39.17 14.09
CA THR A 120 -14.49 39.26 15.22
C THR A 120 -14.68 40.69 15.75
N VAL A 121 -13.73 41.59 15.52
CA VAL A 121 -13.87 43.03 15.83
C VAL A 121 -14.78 43.71 14.80
N ALA A 122 -14.67 43.34 13.52
CA ALA A 122 -15.59 43.83 12.50
C ALA A 122 -17.02 43.37 12.79
N LEU A 123 -17.19 42.10 13.15
CA LEU A 123 -18.49 41.54 13.55
C LEU A 123 -19.07 42.27 14.77
N GLU A 124 -18.27 42.50 15.82
CA GLU A 124 -18.71 43.26 16.99
C GLU A 124 -19.27 44.65 16.64
N ARG A 125 -18.67 45.35 15.68
CA ARG A 125 -19.14 46.68 15.25
C ARG A 125 -20.49 46.65 14.54
N ALA A 126 -20.86 45.52 13.93
CA ALA A 126 -22.16 45.34 13.29
C ALA A 126 -23.30 45.08 14.32
N PHE A 127 -22.97 44.64 15.53
CA PHE A 127 -23.99 44.39 16.56
C PHE A 127 -24.49 45.69 17.21
N PRO A 128 -25.80 45.77 17.54
CA PRO A 128 -26.31 46.83 18.42
C PRO A 128 -25.56 46.82 19.76
N ARG A 129 -25.27 48.01 20.31
CA ARG A 129 -24.54 48.16 21.59
C ARG A 129 -25.20 47.40 22.75
N SER A 130 -26.52 47.22 22.71
CA SER A 130 -27.28 46.43 23.69
C SER A 130 -26.87 44.94 23.72
N CYS A 131 -26.22 44.44 22.67
CA CYS A 131 -25.77 43.06 22.53
C CYS A 131 -24.27 42.86 22.86
N ALA A 132 -23.56 43.87 23.37
CA ALA A 132 -22.12 43.78 23.61
C ALA A 132 -21.73 42.60 24.52
N SER A 133 -22.51 42.35 25.59
CA SER A 133 -22.26 41.24 26.52
C SER A 133 -22.43 39.85 25.87
N LEU A 134 -23.30 39.73 24.88
CA LEU A 134 -23.51 38.52 24.10
C LEU A 134 -22.30 38.26 23.18
N VAL A 135 -21.85 39.29 22.47
CA VAL A 135 -20.69 39.18 21.56
C VAL A 135 -19.42 38.84 22.33
N GLU A 136 -19.18 39.48 23.48
CA GLU A 136 -18.02 39.18 24.31
C GLU A 136 -18.04 37.75 24.87
N ARG A 137 -19.22 37.26 25.28
CA ARG A 137 -19.39 35.86 25.67
C ARG A 137 -19.07 34.94 24.49
N TRP A 138 -19.63 35.21 23.33
CA TRP A 138 -19.39 34.43 22.12
C TRP A 138 -17.92 34.40 21.73
N LYS A 139 -17.21 35.54 21.70
CA LYS A 139 -15.77 35.59 21.38
C LYS A 139 -14.95 34.73 22.33
N ARG A 140 -15.23 34.83 23.63
CA ARG A 140 -14.56 34.03 24.66
C ARG A 140 -14.76 32.54 24.42
N ASP A 141 -15.98 32.13 24.09
CA ASP A 141 -16.29 30.73 23.84
C ASP A 141 -15.70 30.27 22.48
N PHE A 142 -15.77 31.12 21.46
CA PHE A 142 -15.26 30.89 20.11
C PHE A 142 -13.74 30.71 20.07
N PHE A 143 -12.98 31.42 20.91
CA PHE A 143 -11.51 31.30 21.02
C PHE A 143 -11.05 30.55 22.28
N SER A 144 -11.96 29.82 22.93
CA SER A 144 -11.63 28.97 24.09
C SER A 144 -10.80 27.74 23.69
N GLU A 145 -10.36 26.94 24.68
CA GLU A 145 -9.69 25.66 24.43
C GLU A 145 -10.55 24.67 23.61
N THR A 146 -11.88 24.77 23.71
CA THR A 146 -12.84 23.96 22.96
C THR A 146 -13.22 24.60 21.61
N GLY A 147 -12.95 25.89 21.43
CA GLY A 147 -13.21 26.65 20.22
C GLY A 147 -12.08 26.58 19.18
N VAL A 148 -11.81 27.70 18.49
CA VAL A 148 -10.74 27.86 17.52
C VAL A 148 -9.42 28.16 18.23
N THR A 149 -8.46 27.26 18.08
CA THR A 149 -7.10 27.39 18.64
C THR A 149 -6.05 27.31 17.53
N VAL A 150 -4.85 27.82 17.80
CA VAL A 150 -3.70 27.68 16.87
C VAL A 150 -3.50 26.21 16.49
N THR A 151 -3.54 25.31 17.46
CA THR A 151 -3.36 23.86 17.24
C THR A 151 -4.43 23.24 16.34
N LYS A 152 -5.68 23.71 16.41
CA LYS A 152 -6.74 23.28 15.50
C LYS A 152 -6.51 23.85 14.10
N LEU A 153 -6.21 25.14 14.00
CA LEU A 153 -5.92 25.78 12.72
C LEU A 153 -4.72 25.14 12.01
N MET A 154 -3.65 24.80 12.73
CA MET A 154 -2.50 24.09 12.13
C MET A 154 -2.91 22.78 11.46
N ARG A 155 -3.95 22.10 11.96
CA ARG A 155 -4.43 20.80 11.48
C ARG A 155 -5.53 20.91 10.43
N SER A 156 -6.19 22.05 10.32
CA SER A 156 -7.17 22.32 9.27
C SER A 156 -6.47 22.48 7.91
N SER A 157 -7.17 22.11 6.83
CA SER A 157 -6.75 22.39 5.46
C SER A 157 -6.89 23.88 5.13
N GLU A 158 -6.16 24.35 4.12
CA GLU A 158 -6.28 25.73 3.60
C GLU A 158 -7.71 26.03 3.13
N ALA A 159 -8.34 25.11 2.40
CA ALA A 159 -9.76 25.21 2.03
C ALA A 159 -10.68 25.35 3.26
N GLY A 160 -10.34 24.67 4.35
CA GLY A 160 -11.06 24.81 5.62
C GLY A 160 -10.85 26.19 6.26
N TRP A 161 -9.67 26.79 6.13
CA TRP A 161 -9.44 28.16 6.59
C TRP A 161 -10.25 29.16 5.81
N ASP A 162 -10.27 29.05 4.49
CA ASP A 162 -11.03 29.97 3.63
C ASP A 162 -12.53 29.88 3.90
N ALA A 163 -13.06 28.67 4.11
CA ALA A 163 -14.45 28.49 4.51
C ALA A 163 -14.73 29.10 5.90
N THR A 164 -13.80 28.96 6.85
CA THR A 164 -13.89 29.58 8.18
C THR A 164 -13.93 31.11 8.08
N ARG A 165 -13.06 31.67 7.24
CA ARG A 165 -12.99 33.10 6.98
C ARG A 165 -14.29 33.61 6.35
N ARG A 166 -14.76 32.99 5.26
CA ARG A 166 -16.02 33.36 4.59
C ARG A 166 -17.23 33.33 5.54
N GLY A 167 -17.29 32.34 6.43
CA GLY A 167 -18.36 32.25 7.44
C GLY A 167 -18.37 33.42 8.42
N LEU A 168 -17.21 33.98 8.77
CA LEU A 168 -17.11 35.17 9.61
C LEU A 168 -17.27 36.47 8.82
N GLU A 169 -16.82 36.52 7.56
CA GLU A 169 -16.92 37.69 6.68
C GLU A 169 -18.37 38.05 6.36
N THR A 170 -19.25 37.05 6.25
CA THR A 170 -20.68 37.22 5.93
C THR A 170 -21.55 37.49 7.17
N ALA A 171 -21.04 37.21 8.37
CA ALA A 171 -21.79 37.37 9.62
C ALA A 171 -22.25 38.83 9.88
N PRO A 172 -21.46 39.90 9.60
CA PRO A 172 -21.90 41.29 9.75
C PRO A 172 -23.16 41.62 8.92
N GLU A 173 -23.20 41.20 7.66
CA GLU A 173 -24.37 41.44 6.78
C GLU A 173 -25.60 40.71 7.31
N LEU A 174 -25.42 39.48 7.81
CA LEU A 174 -26.51 38.72 8.43
C LEU A 174 -27.04 39.39 9.70
N VAL A 175 -26.17 40.00 10.52
CA VAL A 175 -26.59 40.79 11.69
C VAL A 175 -27.49 41.94 11.26
N GLU A 176 -27.09 42.71 10.25
CA GLU A 176 -27.89 43.83 9.74
C GLU A 176 -29.26 43.38 9.24
N ILE A 177 -29.30 42.27 8.51
CA ILE A 177 -30.55 41.66 8.03
C ILE A 177 -31.44 41.26 9.22
N LEU A 178 -30.92 40.53 10.20
CA LEU A 178 -31.66 40.04 11.36
C LEU A 178 -32.23 41.20 12.20
N VAL A 179 -31.41 42.23 12.45
CA VAL A 179 -31.87 43.44 13.16
C VAL A 179 -33.02 44.10 12.41
N ARG A 180 -32.93 44.23 11.08
CA ARG A 180 -33.95 44.87 10.25
C ARG A 180 -35.27 44.09 10.23
N VAL A 181 -35.23 42.76 10.29
CA VAL A 181 -36.43 41.92 10.34
C VAL A 181 -36.95 41.68 11.76
N GLY A 182 -36.32 42.28 12.78
CA GLY A 182 -36.72 42.12 14.18
C GLY A 182 -36.34 40.78 14.81
N GLU A 183 -35.45 40.02 14.17
CA GLU A 183 -34.94 38.74 14.67
C GLU A 183 -33.71 38.94 15.57
N SER A 184 -33.41 37.93 16.39
CA SER A 184 -32.27 38.00 17.31
C SER A 184 -30.94 38.00 16.54
N PRO A 185 -30.08 39.03 16.71
CA PRO A 185 -28.73 39.07 16.10
C PRO A 185 -27.84 37.89 16.52
N ALA A 186 -28.17 37.23 17.64
CA ALA A 186 -27.49 36.03 18.13
C ALA A 186 -27.55 34.85 17.13
N LEU A 187 -28.45 34.88 16.16
CA LEU A 187 -28.54 33.88 15.10
C LEU A 187 -27.39 34.00 14.09
N ALA A 188 -26.77 35.17 13.97
CA ALA A 188 -25.60 35.40 13.11
C ALA A 188 -24.26 35.06 13.78
N LEU A 189 -24.26 34.58 15.03
CA LEU A 189 -23.04 34.17 15.74
C LEU A 189 -22.82 32.67 15.57
N PRO A 190 -22.00 32.22 14.61
CA PRO A 190 -21.70 30.81 14.43
C PRO A 190 -20.85 30.28 15.59
N SER A 191 -21.10 29.04 16.01
CA SER A 191 -20.18 28.37 16.95
C SER A 191 -18.87 28.00 16.23
N ALA A 192 -17.77 27.90 16.99
CA ALA A 192 -16.49 27.46 16.45
C ALA A 192 -16.59 26.06 15.82
N ASP A 193 -17.32 25.13 16.46
CA ASP A 193 -17.52 23.79 15.94
C ASP A 193 -18.35 23.78 14.64
N LEU A 194 -19.37 24.64 14.53
CA LEU A 194 -20.17 24.75 13.30
C LEU A 194 -19.30 25.20 12.12
N ILE A 195 -18.53 26.27 12.29
CA ILE A 195 -17.65 26.77 11.22
C ILE A 195 -16.59 25.72 10.88
N LEU A 196 -15.91 25.14 11.87
CA LEU A 196 -14.86 24.16 11.62
C LEU A 196 -15.41 22.90 10.91
N ARG A 197 -16.64 22.49 11.24
CA ARG A 197 -17.34 21.39 10.56
C ARG A 197 -17.73 21.75 9.12
N GLN A 198 -18.27 22.94 8.89
CA GLN A 198 -18.60 23.42 7.53
C GLN A 198 -17.34 23.53 6.68
N ALA A 199 -16.26 24.06 7.26
CA ALA A 199 -14.95 24.13 6.65
C ALA A 199 -14.40 22.76 6.25
N HIS A 200 -14.50 21.78 7.15
CA HIS A 200 -14.10 20.41 6.84
C HIS A 200 -14.97 19.83 5.71
N THR A 201 -16.29 19.98 5.82
CA THR A 201 -17.25 19.51 4.81
C THR A 201 -16.93 20.06 3.43
N ALA A 202 -16.69 21.37 3.32
CA ALA A 202 -16.34 22.03 2.07
C ALA A 202 -15.01 21.53 1.49
N SER A 203 -14.08 21.06 2.33
CA SER A 203 -12.80 20.54 1.90
C SER A 203 -12.82 19.07 1.47
N GLN A 204 -13.89 18.33 1.77
CA GLN A 204 -14.03 16.92 1.38
C GLN A 204 -14.47 16.82 -0.08
N SER A 205 -13.86 15.88 -0.81
CA SER A 205 -14.35 15.49 -2.13
C SER A 205 -15.66 14.69 -2.01
N PRO A 206 -16.50 14.64 -3.06
CA PRO A 206 -17.65 13.74 -3.10
C PRO A 206 -17.27 12.28 -2.82
N ALA A 207 -16.12 11.82 -3.34
CA ALA A 207 -15.60 10.48 -3.11
C ALA A 207 -15.27 10.22 -1.63
N ASP A 208 -14.69 11.20 -0.92
CA ASP A 208 -14.41 11.07 0.52
C ASP A 208 -15.70 10.96 1.33
N ARG A 209 -16.72 11.78 1.01
CA ARG A 209 -18.03 11.71 1.66
C ARG A 209 -18.72 10.37 1.39
N PHE A 210 -18.67 9.89 0.15
CA PHE A 210 -19.21 8.58 -0.21
C PHE A 210 -18.47 7.43 0.49
N LEU A 211 -17.16 7.55 0.70
CA LEU A 211 -16.40 6.56 1.47
C LEU A 211 -16.88 6.47 2.92
N ILE A 212 -17.20 7.61 3.56
CA ILE A 212 -17.77 7.62 4.92
C ILE A 212 -19.15 6.95 4.90
N PHE A 213 -20.03 7.36 3.97
CA PHE A 213 -21.35 6.75 3.79
C PHE A 213 -21.27 5.22 3.64
N SER A 214 -20.48 4.73 2.68
CA SER A 214 -20.30 3.30 2.44
C SER A 214 -19.67 2.55 3.62
N THR A 215 -18.82 3.20 4.43
CA THR A 215 -18.25 2.61 5.64
C THR A 215 -19.32 2.42 6.74
N SER A 216 -20.25 3.38 6.88
CA SER A 216 -21.41 3.24 7.75
C SER A 216 -22.26 2.04 7.32
N LEU A 217 -22.53 1.88 6.02
CA LEU A 217 -23.28 0.74 5.49
C LEU A 217 -22.58 -0.60 5.73
N LYS A 218 -21.25 -0.65 5.55
CA LYS A 218 -20.45 -1.85 5.88
C LYS A 218 -20.53 -2.21 7.35
N SER A 219 -20.55 -1.22 8.23
CA SER A 219 -20.72 -1.42 9.68
C SER A 219 -22.10 -1.98 10.00
N LEU A 220 -23.15 -1.46 9.35
CA LEU A 220 -24.51 -2.00 9.47
C LEU A 220 -24.59 -3.45 8.99
N ALA A 221 -24.04 -3.75 7.81
CA ALA A 221 -24.01 -5.11 7.26
C ALA A 221 -23.29 -6.08 8.19
N THR A 222 -22.16 -5.65 8.77
CA THR A 222 -21.38 -6.43 9.73
C THR A 222 -22.19 -6.71 10.99
N LEU A 223 -22.87 -5.69 11.52
CA LEU A 223 -23.73 -5.84 12.68
C LEU A 223 -24.89 -6.83 12.43
N HIS A 224 -25.49 -6.78 11.25
CA HIS A 224 -26.57 -7.70 10.89
C HIS A 224 -26.10 -9.15 10.83
N ARG A 225 -24.96 -9.44 10.18
CA ARG A 225 -24.40 -10.80 10.08
C ARG A 225 -24.18 -11.52 11.40
N ALA A 226 -23.99 -10.76 12.47
CA ALA A 226 -23.77 -11.31 13.79
C ALA A 226 -24.91 -12.24 14.25
N LEU A 227 -26.15 -12.04 13.77
CA LEU A 227 -27.35 -12.59 14.41
C LEU A 227 -28.48 -12.88 13.44
N PRO A 228 -28.87 -14.15 13.29
CA PRO A 228 -30.17 -14.49 12.74
C PRO A 228 -31.26 -13.81 13.56
N THR A 229 -32.13 -13.04 12.91
CA THR A 229 -33.38 -12.56 13.51
C THR A 229 -34.19 -13.77 13.97
N HIS A 230 -34.75 -13.75 15.18
CA HIS A 230 -35.50 -14.89 15.73
C HIS A 230 -36.58 -15.37 14.73
N GLY A 231 -36.39 -16.57 14.19
CA GLY A 231 -37.29 -17.20 13.22
C GLY A 231 -36.78 -17.24 11.78
N ASP A 232 -35.75 -16.48 11.44
CA ASP A 232 -35.14 -16.55 10.11
C ASP A 232 -34.15 -17.72 10.03
N SER A 233 -34.17 -18.45 8.91
CA SER A 233 -33.13 -19.45 8.64
C SER A 233 -31.79 -18.75 8.47
N LEU A 234 -30.69 -19.40 8.87
CA LEU A 234 -29.33 -18.86 8.71
C LEU A 234 -29.06 -18.43 7.25
N ALA A 235 -29.61 -19.19 6.29
CA ALA A 235 -29.51 -18.92 4.87
C ALA A 235 -30.28 -17.64 4.45
N ALA A 236 -31.51 -17.44 4.92
CA ALA A 236 -32.27 -16.21 4.64
C ALA A 236 -31.60 -14.98 5.25
N HIS A 237 -30.93 -15.16 6.38
CA HIS A 237 -30.19 -14.11 7.08
C HIS A 237 -28.88 -13.73 6.34
N ASP A 238 -28.11 -14.72 5.89
CA ASP A 238 -26.91 -14.50 5.06
C ASP A 238 -27.26 -13.90 3.69
N GLU A 239 -28.40 -14.29 3.11
CA GLU A 239 -28.93 -13.70 1.88
C GLU A 239 -29.29 -12.23 2.08
N GLN A 240 -29.95 -11.87 3.19
CA GLN A 240 -30.25 -10.47 3.53
C GLN A 240 -28.98 -9.64 3.80
N ALA A 241 -27.98 -10.22 4.47
CA ALA A 241 -26.71 -9.55 4.72
C ALA A 241 -25.85 -9.40 3.45
N SER A 242 -25.99 -10.33 2.51
CA SER A 242 -25.36 -10.25 1.18
C SER A 242 -26.07 -9.22 0.29
N LEU A 243 -27.40 -9.15 0.37
CA LEU A 243 -28.21 -8.12 -0.27
C LEU A 243 -27.73 -6.73 0.11
N VAL A 244 -27.41 -6.41 1.37
CA VAL A 244 -26.89 -5.08 1.72
C VAL A 244 -25.57 -4.70 1.05
N ARG A 245 -24.68 -5.68 0.81
CA ARG A 245 -23.44 -5.42 0.07
C ARG A 245 -23.69 -5.16 -1.41
N VAL A 246 -24.69 -5.83 -1.99
CA VAL A 246 -25.04 -5.71 -3.41
C VAL A 246 -25.93 -4.49 -3.66
N VAL A 247 -26.82 -4.15 -2.74
CA VAL A 247 -27.93 -3.19 -2.92
C VAL A 247 -27.51 -1.74 -2.60
N LEU A 248 -26.43 -1.51 -1.86
CA LEU A 248 -26.09 -0.15 -1.40
C LEU A 248 -24.72 0.37 -1.87
N VAL A 249 -24.08 -0.35 -2.80
CA VAL A 249 -22.88 0.12 -3.51
C VAL A 249 -23.02 -0.25 -5.00
N LEU A 250 -24.22 -0.06 -5.55
CA LEU A 250 -24.39 -0.14 -7.00
C LEU A 250 -23.73 1.09 -7.64
N ALA A 251 -23.27 0.95 -8.89
CA ALA A 251 -22.77 2.10 -9.65
C ALA A 251 -23.79 3.25 -9.69
N GLU A 252 -25.07 2.89 -9.74
CA GLU A 252 -26.20 3.83 -9.68
C GLU A 252 -26.27 4.62 -8.38
N ASP A 253 -25.94 4.03 -7.22
CA ASP A 253 -25.95 4.71 -5.92
C ASP A 253 -24.79 5.70 -5.81
N VAL A 254 -23.64 5.37 -6.41
CA VAL A 254 -22.47 6.27 -6.50
C VAL A 254 -22.84 7.49 -7.35
N GLU A 255 -23.39 7.25 -8.54
CA GLU A 255 -23.84 8.33 -9.42
C GLU A 255 -24.94 9.19 -8.79
N ALA A 256 -25.90 8.56 -8.11
CA ALA A 256 -26.96 9.28 -7.40
C ALA A 256 -26.37 10.17 -6.29
N PHE A 257 -25.43 9.65 -5.49
CA PHE A 257 -24.75 10.41 -4.45
C PHE A 257 -23.93 11.57 -5.03
N GLU A 258 -23.20 11.35 -6.13
CA GLU A 258 -22.39 12.38 -6.77
C GLU A 258 -23.24 13.52 -7.38
N ARG A 259 -24.48 13.22 -7.80
CA ARG A 259 -25.44 14.22 -8.29
C ARG A 259 -26.01 15.11 -7.19
N LEU A 260 -25.93 14.70 -5.92
CA LEU A 260 -26.40 15.51 -4.79
C LEU A 260 -25.49 16.73 -4.57
N GLU A 261 -26.08 17.82 -4.10
CA GLU A 261 -25.30 18.97 -3.66
C GLU A 261 -24.45 18.63 -2.41
N THR A 262 -23.38 19.38 -2.17
CA THR A 262 -22.45 19.12 -1.05
C THR A 262 -23.16 19.01 0.31
N GLU A 263 -24.16 19.85 0.56
CA GLU A 263 -24.93 19.81 1.80
C GLU A 263 -25.82 18.57 1.91
N GLN A 264 -26.44 18.18 0.79
CA GLN A 264 -27.24 16.96 0.71
C GLN A 264 -26.36 15.72 0.91
N GLN A 265 -25.19 15.66 0.26
CA GLN A 265 -24.20 14.59 0.48
C GLN A 265 -23.83 14.47 1.95
N SER A 266 -23.53 15.58 2.64
CA SER A 266 -23.24 15.57 4.07
C SER A 266 -24.44 15.15 4.92
N SER A 267 -25.64 15.60 4.56
CA SER A 267 -26.87 15.18 5.26
C SER A 267 -27.10 13.67 5.15
N VAL A 268 -26.83 13.07 3.99
CA VAL A 268 -26.90 11.61 3.78
C VAL A 268 -25.87 10.88 4.64
N VAL A 269 -24.64 11.39 4.71
CA VAL A 269 -23.57 10.83 5.55
C VAL A 269 -23.97 10.84 7.03
N GLU A 270 -24.46 11.98 7.55
CA GLU A 270 -24.94 12.09 8.93
C GLU A 270 -26.12 11.15 9.19
N ARG A 271 -27.05 11.03 8.23
CA ARG A 271 -28.17 10.08 8.36
C ARG A 271 -27.69 8.64 8.45
N ALA A 272 -26.70 8.26 7.64
CA ALA A 272 -26.10 6.94 7.70
C ALA A 272 -25.42 6.66 9.04
N ARG A 273 -24.70 7.64 9.60
CA ARG A 273 -24.11 7.53 10.94
C ARG A 273 -25.16 7.31 12.02
N ASP A 274 -26.24 8.10 11.98
CA ASP A 274 -27.35 7.98 12.92
C ASP A 274 -28.00 6.60 12.85
N VAL A 275 -28.31 6.12 11.63
CA VAL A 275 -28.91 4.80 11.42
C VAL A 275 -28.05 3.68 12.00
N VAL A 276 -26.73 3.71 11.77
CA VAL A 276 -25.81 2.69 12.31
C VAL A 276 -25.74 2.76 13.82
N PHE A 277 -25.62 3.97 14.39
CA PHE A 277 -25.55 4.15 15.84
C PHE A 277 -26.84 3.68 16.51
N GLU A 278 -28.00 4.01 15.95
CA GLU A 278 -29.30 3.59 16.47
C GLU A 278 -29.52 2.08 16.37
N ALA A 279 -29.10 1.45 15.26
CA ALA A 279 -29.11 0.00 15.15
C ALA A 279 -28.21 -0.66 16.21
N ALA A 280 -27.01 -0.11 16.44
CA ALA A 280 -26.09 -0.57 17.47
C ALA A 280 -26.69 -0.40 18.89
N ARG A 281 -27.30 0.75 19.17
CA ARG A 281 -27.99 1.04 20.44
C ARG A 281 -29.13 0.08 20.68
N MET A 282 -30.03 -0.09 19.70
CA MET A 282 -31.16 -1.01 19.80
C MET A 282 -30.69 -2.45 20.07
N ARG A 283 -29.60 -2.88 19.40
CA ARG A 283 -29.01 -4.19 19.66
C ARG A 283 -28.45 -4.30 21.07
N GLN A 284 -27.79 -3.28 21.58
CA GLN A 284 -27.25 -3.29 22.93
C GLN A 284 -28.36 -3.31 23.99
N GLU A 285 -29.43 -2.54 23.81
CA GLU A 285 -30.51 -2.38 24.79
C GLU A 285 -31.52 -3.52 24.76
N THR A 286 -31.92 -3.98 23.56
CA THR A 286 -33.03 -4.93 23.38
C THR A 286 -32.59 -6.31 22.90
N GLY A 287 -31.33 -6.46 22.48
CA GLY A 287 -30.88 -7.66 21.79
C GLY A 287 -31.49 -7.82 20.38
N ARG A 288 -32.22 -6.84 19.85
CA ARG A 288 -32.81 -6.91 18.50
C ARG A 288 -32.19 -5.88 17.57
N LEU A 289 -32.24 -6.16 16.27
CA LEU A 289 -31.86 -5.21 15.23
C LEU A 289 -33.11 -4.70 14.49
N PRO A 290 -33.09 -3.45 13.98
CA PRO A 290 -34.15 -2.98 13.09
C PRO A 290 -34.22 -3.83 11.82
N SER A 291 -35.35 -3.83 11.13
CA SER A 291 -35.43 -4.53 9.83
C SER A 291 -34.45 -3.91 8.83
N LEU A 292 -33.57 -4.73 8.27
CA LEU A 292 -32.55 -4.28 7.33
C LEU A 292 -33.16 -3.63 6.09
N ARG A 293 -34.28 -4.18 5.59
CA ARG A 293 -35.03 -3.59 4.46
C ARG A 293 -35.50 -2.18 4.77
N VAL A 294 -35.96 -1.91 5.99
CA VAL A 294 -36.40 -0.57 6.41
C VAL A 294 -35.23 0.40 6.43
N LEU A 295 -34.09 -0.01 7.00
CA LEU A 295 -32.89 0.83 7.05
C LEU A 295 -32.33 1.12 5.65
N VAL A 296 -32.26 0.11 4.78
CA VAL A 296 -31.82 0.25 3.38
C VAL A 296 -32.73 1.20 2.62
N HIS A 297 -34.04 1.03 2.76
CA HIS A 297 -35.02 1.92 2.14
C HIS A 297 -34.84 3.35 2.61
N GLU A 298 -34.72 3.56 3.92
CA GLU A 298 -34.49 4.88 4.51
C GLU A 298 -33.23 5.57 3.96
N LEU A 299 -32.12 4.83 3.84
CA LEU A 299 -30.86 5.35 3.31
C LEU A 299 -30.93 5.63 1.80
N ARG A 300 -31.69 4.82 1.04
CA ARG A 300 -31.94 5.06 -0.38
C ARG A 300 -32.86 6.25 -0.63
N GLU A 301 -33.88 6.45 0.19
CA GLU A 301 -34.70 7.65 0.12
C GLU A 301 -33.86 8.91 0.38
N ALA A 302 -32.87 8.84 1.28
CA ALA A 302 -31.95 9.95 1.51
C ALA A 302 -31.06 10.27 0.29
N LEU A 303 -30.81 9.30 -0.60
CA LEU A 303 -30.05 9.51 -1.84
C LEU A 303 -30.86 10.19 -2.95
N LYS A 304 -32.18 10.28 -2.82
CA LYS A 304 -33.00 10.98 -3.82
C LYS A 304 -32.80 12.48 -3.66
N PRO A 305 -32.54 13.22 -4.76
CA PRO A 305 -32.49 14.67 -4.69
C PRO A 305 -33.83 15.16 -4.16
N ASN A 306 -33.80 15.96 -3.11
CA ASN A 306 -35.02 16.62 -2.64
C ASN A 306 -35.46 17.58 -3.74
N ASP A 307 -36.48 17.19 -4.51
CA ASP A 307 -37.23 18.08 -5.42
C ASP A 307 -37.96 19.11 -4.55
N SER A 308 -37.17 20.05 -4.04
CA SER A 308 -37.54 21.01 -3.00
C SER A 308 -38.53 22.06 -3.50
N SER A 309 -39.07 21.90 -4.71
CA SER A 309 -40.15 22.71 -5.26
C SER A 309 -41.53 22.33 -4.72
N SER A 310 -41.71 21.22 -3.98
CA SER A 310 -43.07 20.79 -3.60
C SER A 310 -43.31 20.18 -2.20
N GLN A 311 -42.30 19.94 -1.36
CA GLN A 311 -42.51 19.35 -0.02
C GLN A 311 -41.85 20.14 1.11
N HIS A 312 -42.42 21.30 1.44
CA HIS A 312 -42.17 21.99 2.71
C HIS A 312 -43.38 21.81 3.62
N SER A 313 -43.48 20.65 4.29
CA SER A 313 -44.13 20.42 5.60
C SER A 313 -44.63 18.98 5.70
N GLN A 314 -43.81 18.08 6.25
CA GLN A 314 -44.22 16.95 7.12
C GLN A 314 -43.03 15.98 7.24
N SER A 315 -42.19 16.19 8.25
CA SER A 315 -41.30 15.13 8.77
C SER A 315 -42.12 14.28 9.76
N PRO A 316 -42.02 12.94 9.76
CA PRO A 316 -42.71 12.11 10.74
C PRO A 316 -42.07 12.28 12.13
N PRO A 317 -42.84 12.17 13.23
CA PRO A 317 -42.34 12.38 14.58
C PRO A 317 -41.58 11.13 15.04
N PHE A 318 -40.26 11.19 15.07
CA PHE A 318 -39.49 10.31 15.95
C PHE A 318 -39.14 11.09 17.21
N HIS A 319 -39.59 10.57 18.36
CA HIS A 319 -39.27 11.09 19.68
C HIS A 319 -37.77 11.01 19.94
N SER A 320 -37.05 12.09 19.65
CA SER A 320 -35.77 12.39 20.28
C SER A 320 -35.96 13.61 21.16
N ALA A 321 -35.97 13.39 22.47
CA ALA A 321 -36.07 14.46 23.45
C ALA A 321 -34.82 15.36 23.37
N ALA A 322 -35.07 16.67 23.31
CA ALA A 322 -34.14 17.79 23.42
C ALA A 322 -33.08 17.96 22.29
N SER A 323 -33.48 18.63 21.21
CA SER A 323 -32.58 19.51 20.46
C SER A 323 -33.39 20.66 19.82
N PRO A 324 -33.12 21.95 20.12
CA PRO A 324 -33.82 23.06 19.48
C PRO A 324 -33.23 23.28 18.08
N ALA A 325 -34.00 22.92 17.06
CA ALA A 325 -33.62 23.10 15.65
C ALA A 325 -33.49 24.60 15.29
N ARG A 326 -32.26 25.07 15.05
CA ARG A 326 -31.99 26.28 14.25
C ARG A 326 -31.77 25.83 12.80
N ARG A 327 -32.59 26.31 11.87
CA ARG A 327 -32.38 26.11 10.42
C ARG A 327 -31.28 27.06 9.93
N PRO A 328 -30.23 26.57 9.23
CA PRO A 328 -29.30 27.45 8.52
C PRO A 328 -29.90 27.86 7.16
N LEU A 329 -29.66 29.12 6.77
CA LEU A 329 -29.91 29.66 5.43
C LEU A 329 -28.73 29.25 4.52
N VAL A 330 -29.02 28.76 3.31
CA VAL A 330 -28.06 28.19 2.33
C VAL A 330 -27.81 29.17 1.17
N TRP A 331 -26.59 29.22 0.63
CA TRP A 331 -26.14 30.18 -0.41
C TRP A 331 -25.30 29.50 -1.53
N PHE A 332 -25.40 29.97 -2.78
CA PHE A 332 -24.79 29.40 -4.01
C PHE A 332 -23.82 30.36 -4.73
N PRO A 333 -22.69 29.89 -5.31
CA PRO A 333 -21.86 30.65 -6.26
C PRO A 333 -21.95 30.13 -7.73
N PRO A 334 -21.67 30.95 -8.77
CA PRO A 334 -21.78 30.56 -10.19
C PRO A 334 -20.45 30.12 -10.86
N HIS A 335 -20.53 29.25 -11.88
CA HIS A 335 -19.41 28.73 -12.69
C HIS A 335 -19.36 29.34 -14.12
N THR A 336 -18.17 29.43 -14.71
CA THR A 336 -17.91 29.76 -16.14
C THR A 336 -17.17 28.62 -16.86
N PRO A 337 -17.45 28.36 -18.17
CA PRO A 337 -16.86 27.26 -18.92
C PRO A 337 -15.63 27.67 -19.77
N ALA A 338 -14.79 26.69 -20.12
CA ALA A 338 -13.62 26.85 -21.00
C ALA A 338 -13.71 25.92 -22.23
N ASP A 339 -13.31 26.44 -23.39
CA ASP A 339 -13.30 25.77 -24.70
C ASP A 339 -12.07 24.85 -24.92
N PRO A 340 -12.15 23.88 -25.88
CA PRO A 340 -11.12 22.85 -26.09
C PRO A 340 -10.11 23.20 -27.21
N PRO A 341 -8.93 22.55 -27.25
CA PRO A 341 -8.01 22.62 -28.39
C PRO A 341 -8.11 21.38 -29.33
N PRO A 342 -7.53 21.48 -30.54
CA PRO A 342 -7.80 20.57 -31.66
C PRO A 342 -6.77 19.43 -31.84
N GLU A 343 -7.15 18.51 -32.73
CA GLU A 343 -6.52 17.22 -33.08
C GLU A 343 -5.42 17.31 -34.16
N ASP A 344 -4.81 16.14 -34.45
CA ASP A 344 -3.85 15.72 -35.49
C ASP A 344 -2.47 15.33 -34.90
N ASP A 345 -1.77 14.25 -35.28
CA ASP A 345 -1.87 13.34 -36.43
C ASP A 345 -1.13 12.03 -36.06
N ALA A 346 -1.58 10.88 -36.58
CA ALA A 346 -0.95 9.58 -36.34
C ALA A 346 -0.56 8.91 -37.66
N SER A 347 0.73 8.56 -37.83
CA SER A 347 1.12 7.40 -38.62
C SER A 347 2.58 7.00 -38.36
N LEU A 348 2.80 5.71 -38.12
CA LEU A 348 3.84 4.83 -38.72
C LEU A 348 4.48 3.84 -37.73
N PHE A 349 4.25 2.55 -38.02
CA PHE A 349 5.20 1.42 -38.11
C PHE A 349 4.75 0.15 -37.40
N ALA A 350 4.64 -0.91 -38.20
CA ALA A 350 4.38 -2.28 -37.78
C ALA A 350 5.63 -3.14 -38.03
N ALA A 351 6.07 -3.92 -37.03
CA ALA A 351 6.87 -5.14 -37.21
C ALA A 351 6.85 -6.02 -35.92
N ARG A 352 6.43 -7.29 -36.05
CA ARG A 352 6.34 -8.32 -34.97
C ARG A 352 7.70 -9.01 -34.70
N PRO A 353 7.95 -9.55 -33.48
CA PRO A 353 8.99 -10.59 -33.31
C PRO A 353 8.55 -11.86 -32.55
N ALA A 354 8.93 -13.02 -33.08
CA ALA A 354 8.66 -14.37 -32.58
C ALA A 354 9.68 -14.89 -31.52
N GLY A 355 10.43 -14.02 -30.84
CA GLY A 355 11.58 -14.42 -29.99
C GLY A 355 11.27 -14.70 -28.51
N VAL A 356 10.12 -14.26 -27.99
CA VAL A 356 9.85 -14.23 -26.53
C VAL A 356 9.44 -15.59 -25.95
N ALA A 357 8.83 -16.46 -26.76
CA ALA A 357 8.36 -17.78 -26.32
C ALA A 357 9.51 -18.75 -25.96
N SER A 358 10.67 -18.61 -26.60
CA SER A 358 11.82 -19.51 -26.38
C SER A 358 12.57 -19.24 -25.07
N ALA A 359 12.53 -18.00 -24.56
CA ALA A 359 13.23 -17.62 -23.33
C ALA A 359 12.45 -17.99 -22.07
N LEU A 360 11.11 -17.95 -22.14
CA LEU A 360 10.23 -18.32 -21.02
C LEU A 360 10.25 -19.83 -20.75
N ALA A 361 10.30 -20.66 -21.80
CA ALA A 361 10.40 -22.12 -21.65
C ALA A 361 11.71 -22.59 -20.97
N ALA A 362 12.81 -21.84 -21.15
CA ALA A 362 14.09 -22.16 -20.52
C ALA A 362 14.09 -21.84 -19.00
N LEU A 363 13.29 -20.85 -18.58
CA LEU A 363 13.19 -20.42 -17.18
C LEU A 363 12.38 -21.41 -16.33
N ASP A 364 11.26 -21.92 -16.87
CA ASP A 364 10.40 -22.88 -16.17
C ASP A 364 11.10 -24.22 -15.92
N SER A 365 11.91 -24.68 -16.87
CA SER A 365 12.71 -25.91 -16.73
C SER A 365 13.75 -25.81 -15.60
N LEU A 366 14.27 -24.61 -15.32
CA LEU A 366 15.30 -24.36 -14.31
C LEU A 366 14.69 -24.36 -12.89
N VAL A 367 13.49 -23.79 -12.75
CA VAL A 367 12.73 -23.76 -11.50
C VAL A 367 12.31 -25.17 -11.06
N GLN A 368 11.87 -26.01 -12.01
CA GLN A 368 11.40 -27.37 -11.71
C GLN A 368 12.53 -28.29 -11.24
N GLN A 369 13.75 -28.11 -11.77
CA GLN A 369 14.94 -28.88 -11.35
C GLN A 369 15.42 -28.50 -9.94
N LEU A 370 15.29 -27.22 -9.56
CA LEU A 370 15.66 -26.73 -8.24
C LEU A 370 14.73 -27.24 -7.13
N GLN A 371 13.43 -27.39 -7.42
CA GLN A 371 12.47 -27.97 -6.48
C GLN A 371 12.77 -29.45 -6.16
N LEU A 372 13.23 -30.22 -7.15
CA LEU A 372 13.61 -31.62 -6.96
C LEU A 372 14.91 -31.78 -6.15
N ALA A 373 15.88 -30.88 -6.32
CA ALA A 373 17.13 -30.90 -5.56
C ALA A 373 16.92 -30.59 -4.06
N MET A 374 15.98 -29.70 -3.73
CA MET A 374 15.67 -29.33 -2.35
C MET A 374 14.92 -30.42 -1.56
N GLN A 375 14.25 -31.35 -2.24
CA GLN A 375 13.54 -32.46 -1.60
C GLN A 375 14.47 -33.63 -1.23
N ALA A 376 15.71 -33.65 -1.73
CA ALA A 376 16.60 -34.82 -1.62
C ALA A 376 17.46 -34.89 -0.34
N GLU A 377 17.66 -33.80 0.43
CA GLU A 377 18.53 -33.80 1.63
C GLU A 377 17.86 -33.20 2.89
N PRO A 378 17.14 -33.99 3.70
CA PRO A 378 16.43 -33.50 4.89
C PRO A 378 17.30 -33.32 6.15
N SER A 379 18.56 -33.75 6.17
CA SER A 379 19.37 -33.90 7.40
C SER A 379 20.25 -32.71 7.81
N ARG A 380 20.12 -31.53 7.18
CA ARG A 380 20.90 -30.32 7.51
C ARG A 380 20.02 -29.07 7.75
N ARG A 381 18.93 -29.20 8.52
CA ARG A 381 18.13 -28.04 8.93
C ARG A 381 18.58 -27.52 10.30
N PRO A 382 18.95 -26.23 10.46
CA PRO A 382 19.07 -25.60 11.78
C PRO A 382 17.67 -25.42 12.42
N ASP A 383 17.59 -25.51 13.76
CA ASP A 383 16.36 -25.57 14.58
C ASP A 383 15.44 -24.32 14.56
N TYR A 384 15.63 -23.36 13.65
CA TYR A 384 14.87 -22.12 13.62
C TYR A 384 14.21 -21.93 12.26
N THR A 385 12.97 -22.42 12.15
CA THR A 385 12.15 -22.27 10.95
C THR A 385 11.37 -20.94 11.03
N LEU A 386 11.64 -20.02 10.09
CA LEU A 386 10.52 -19.30 9.47
C LEU A 386 9.56 -20.38 8.98
N PRO A 387 8.22 -20.27 9.20
CA PRO A 387 7.31 -21.33 8.79
C PRO A 387 7.60 -21.72 7.35
N THR A 388 7.89 -23.00 7.07
CA THR A 388 8.27 -23.47 5.72
C THR A 388 7.21 -23.11 4.68
N ALA A 389 5.94 -23.00 5.09
CA ALA A 389 4.84 -22.46 4.29
C ALA A 389 5.00 -20.98 3.88
N SER A 390 5.98 -20.25 4.42
CA SER A 390 6.25 -18.84 4.12
C SER A 390 7.33 -18.64 3.06
N LEU A 391 8.12 -19.66 2.70
CA LEU A 391 9.14 -19.56 1.64
C LEU A 391 8.59 -19.87 0.23
N GLU A 392 7.48 -20.60 0.16
CA GLU A 392 6.78 -20.90 -1.09
C GLU A 392 5.97 -19.66 -1.51
N SER A 393 6.46 -18.95 -2.53
CA SER A 393 5.73 -17.86 -3.17
C SER A 393 5.69 -18.14 -4.66
N ALA A 394 4.52 -17.96 -5.27
CA ALA A 394 4.36 -18.01 -6.72
C ALA A 394 5.07 -16.82 -7.42
N ASP A 395 5.42 -15.76 -6.69
CA ASP A 395 6.20 -14.63 -7.22
C ASP A 395 7.71 -14.92 -7.08
N PRO A 396 8.45 -15.07 -8.19
CA PRO A 396 9.87 -15.41 -8.15
C PRO A 396 10.72 -14.31 -7.51
N VAL A 397 10.33 -13.04 -7.61
CA VAL A 397 11.07 -11.92 -7.04
C VAL A 397 10.86 -11.85 -5.52
N LEU A 398 9.66 -12.21 -5.02
CA LEU A 398 9.40 -12.33 -3.58
C LEU A 398 10.18 -13.50 -2.98
N HIS A 399 10.25 -14.61 -3.72
CA HIS A 399 11.07 -15.75 -3.30
C HIS A 399 12.55 -15.37 -3.21
N ARG A 400 13.10 -14.68 -4.21
CA ARG A 400 14.47 -14.13 -4.16
C ARG A 400 14.67 -13.20 -2.96
N LEU A 401 13.72 -12.30 -2.69
CA LEU A 401 13.78 -11.41 -1.53
C LEU A 401 13.86 -12.21 -0.20
N LYS A 402 12.99 -13.21 -0.05
CA LYS A 402 12.95 -14.06 1.15
C LYS A 402 14.25 -14.84 1.33
N LEU A 403 14.83 -15.34 0.24
CA LEU A 403 16.14 -15.98 0.23
C LEU A 403 17.24 -15.02 0.67
N VAL A 404 17.32 -13.82 0.08
CA VAL A 404 18.30 -12.80 0.45
C VAL A 404 18.22 -12.47 1.93
N ILE A 405 17.02 -12.32 2.49
CA ILE A 405 16.90 -12.01 3.91
C ILE A 405 17.24 -13.23 4.79
N SER A 406 16.94 -14.45 4.34
CA SER A 406 17.36 -15.65 5.05
C SER A 406 18.89 -15.76 5.16
N TRP A 407 19.64 -15.22 4.19
CA TRP A 407 21.09 -15.10 4.23
C TRP A 407 21.57 -14.06 5.25
N TRP A 408 20.82 -12.97 5.41
CA TRP A 408 21.15 -11.90 6.37
C TRP A 408 20.93 -12.28 7.83
N LEU A 409 19.87 -13.04 8.12
CA LEU A 409 19.43 -13.27 9.51
C LEU A 409 20.53 -13.92 10.39
N PRO A 410 21.29 -14.94 9.92
CA PRO A 410 22.41 -15.49 10.67
C PRO A 410 23.56 -14.50 10.90
N CYS A 411 23.82 -13.59 9.95
CA CYS A 411 24.88 -12.57 10.07
C CYS A 411 24.58 -11.51 11.14
N LEU A 412 23.31 -11.38 11.56
CA LEU A 412 22.85 -10.45 12.58
C LEU A 412 22.77 -11.07 13.98
N ASP A 413 23.18 -12.33 14.15
CA ASP A 413 23.15 -13.02 15.44
C ASP A 413 24.36 -12.66 16.31
N GLY A 414 24.19 -11.56 17.05
CA GLY A 414 25.03 -11.11 18.16
C GLY A 414 24.23 -10.24 19.14
N ALA A 415 24.62 -10.19 20.41
CA ALA A 415 23.88 -9.46 21.46
C ALA A 415 23.71 -7.95 21.15
N SER A 416 24.68 -7.36 20.46
CA SER A 416 24.66 -5.98 19.94
C SER A 416 23.77 -5.79 18.70
N ASN A 417 23.41 -6.88 18.00
CA ASN A 417 22.70 -6.84 16.72
C ASN A 417 21.23 -7.27 16.77
N ARG A 418 20.71 -7.61 17.96
CA ARG A 418 19.32 -8.03 18.15
C ARG A 418 18.28 -7.00 17.66
N LYS A 419 18.59 -5.71 17.80
CA LYS A 419 17.75 -4.62 17.30
C LYS A 419 17.70 -4.61 15.77
N TYR A 420 18.84 -4.81 15.10
CA TYR A 420 18.93 -4.87 13.64
C TYR A 420 18.22 -6.11 13.09
N ARG A 421 18.38 -7.26 13.76
CA ARG A 421 17.64 -8.49 13.44
C ARG A 421 16.12 -8.29 13.48
N ASN A 422 15.59 -7.73 14.57
CA ASN A 422 14.14 -7.49 14.68
C ASN A 422 13.65 -6.51 13.61
N ASN A 423 14.40 -5.45 13.33
CA ASN A 423 14.05 -4.50 12.28
C ASN A 423 14.10 -5.11 10.87
N ALA A 424 15.05 -6.02 10.60
CA ALA A 424 15.12 -6.74 9.34
C ALA A 424 13.91 -7.68 9.18
N VAL A 425 13.54 -8.42 10.23
CA VAL A 425 12.33 -9.27 10.27
C VAL A 425 11.06 -8.44 10.08
N ASP A 426 10.93 -7.32 10.80
CA ASP A 426 9.79 -6.41 10.68
C ASP A 426 9.72 -5.78 9.28
N ALA A 427 10.87 -5.48 8.66
CA ALA A 427 10.95 -5.05 7.28
C ALA A 427 10.43 -6.13 6.33
N VAL A 428 10.80 -7.41 6.51
CA VAL A 428 10.26 -8.53 5.68
C VAL A 428 8.75 -8.65 5.81
N TYR A 429 8.23 -8.61 7.03
CA TYR A 429 6.79 -8.70 7.27
C TYR A 429 6.06 -7.51 6.65
N SER A 430 6.61 -6.31 6.81
CA SER A 430 6.06 -5.10 6.19
C SER A 430 6.13 -5.16 4.65
N PHE A 431 7.21 -5.72 4.10
CA PHE A 431 7.44 -5.84 2.66
C PHE A 431 6.56 -6.94 2.05
N SER A 432 6.39 -8.07 2.71
CA SER A 432 5.50 -9.16 2.29
C SER A 432 4.03 -8.72 2.32
N ASN A 433 3.63 -7.98 3.35
CA ASN A 433 2.26 -7.44 3.48
C ASN A 433 1.98 -6.31 2.45
N GLY A 434 3.02 -5.60 2.00
CA GLY A 434 2.94 -4.56 0.98
C GLY A 434 3.33 -5.00 -0.43
N TRP A 435 3.76 -6.25 -0.65
CA TRP A 435 4.42 -6.71 -1.87
C TRP A 435 3.59 -6.46 -3.13
N GLY A 436 2.28 -6.73 -3.01
CA GLY A 436 1.30 -6.48 -4.06
C GLY A 436 1.31 -5.03 -4.58
N THR A 437 1.64 -4.05 -3.73
CA THR A 437 1.54 -2.60 -4.01
C THR A 437 2.73 -2.01 -4.77
N PHE A 438 3.81 -2.77 -4.91
CA PHE A 438 4.99 -2.38 -5.68
C PHE A 438 4.85 -2.82 -7.13
N LEU A 439 5.38 -2.02 -8.06
CA LEU A 439 5.58 -2.42 -9.44
C LEU A 439 6.66 -3.52 -9.52
N PRO A 440 6.62 -4.41 -10.55
CA PRO A 440 7.64 -5.43 -10.75
C PRO A 440 9.08 -4.91 -10.68
N SER A 441 9.40 -3.79 -11.33
CA SER A 441 10.77 -3.24 -11.27
C SER A 441 11.12 -2.59 -9.92
N GLU A 442 10.14 -2.07 -9.17
CA GLU A 442 10.37 -1.57 -7.81
C GLU A 442 10.73 -2.74 -6.88
N ARG A 443 10.07 -3.89 -7.07
CA ARG A 443 10.40 -5.14 -6.38
C ARG A 443 11.81 -5.60 -6.74
N GLU A 444 12.17 -5.60 -8.02
CA GLU A 444 13.52 -5.97 -8.46
C GLU A 444 14.60 -5.02 -7.95
N ARG A 445 14.40 -3.69 -8.01
CA ARG A 445 15.35 -2.71 -7.45
C ARG A 445 15.54 -2.90 -5.95
N ALA A 446 14.49 -3.26 -5.22
CA ALA A 446 14.58 -3.55 -3.79
C ALA A 446 15.42 -4.80 -3.53
N VAL A 447 15.25 -5.85 -4.34
CA VAL A 447 16.09 -7.06 -4.28
C VAL A 447 17.54 -6.73 -4.63
N ASP A 448 17.79 -6.04 -5.75
CA ASP A 448 19.13 -5.64 -6.19
C ASP A 448 19.85 -4.82 -5.11
N PHE A 449 19.16 -3.86 -4.49
CA PHE A 449 19.70 -3.07 -3.39
C PHE A 449 20.10 -3.96 -2.20
N LEU A 450 19.22 -4.86 -1.77
CA LEU A 450 19.51 -5.74 -0.62
C LEU A 450 20.65 -6.72 -0.91
N VAL A 451 20.75 -7.21 -2.14
CA VAL A 451 21.86 -8.05 -2.61
C VAL A 451 23.16 -7.25 -2.61
N SER A 452 23.18 -6.01 -3.13
CA SER A 452 24.37 -5.15 -3.12
C SER A 452 24.87 -4.86 -1.70
N VAL A 453 23.94 -4.53 -0.79
CA VAL A 453 24.28 -4.30 0.62
C VAL A 453 24.84 -5.58 1.25
N TRP A 454 24.29 -6.76 0.90
CA TRP A 454 24.80 -8.05 1.39
C TRP A 454 26.21 -8.33 0.87
N CYS A 455 26.47 -8.18 -0.43
CA CYS A 455 27.79 -8.38 -1.03
C CYS A 455 28.85 -7.50 -0.36
N LYS A 456 28.54 -6.22 -0.13
CA LYS A 456 29.43 -5.28 0.57
C LYS A 456 29.71 -5.72 2.01
N TRP A 457 28.68 -6.19 2.72
CA TRP A 457 28.81 -6.71 4.07
C TRP A 457 29.75 -7.93 4.15
N GLN A 458 29.68 -8.85 3.17
CA GLN A 458 30.54 -10.04 3.13
C GLN A 458 32.02 -9.69 2.96
N VAL A 459 32.32 -8.62 2.21
CA VAL A 459 33.69 -8.13 2.05
C VAL A 459 34.15 -7.39 3.30
N ASP A 460 33.40 -6.39 3.73
CA ASP A 460 33.75 -5.54 4.87
C ASP A 460 32.48 -5.06 5.60
N PRO A 461 32.13 -5.67 6.74
CA PRO A 461 30.97 -5.26 7.54
C PRO A 461 31.01 -3.80 8.00
N THR A 462 32.19 -3.16 8.04
CA THR A 462 32.34 -1.77 8.49
C THR A 462 31.94 -0.75 7.43
N GLN A 463 31.88 -1.16 6.15
CA GLN A 463 31.47 -0.30 5.04
C GLN A 463 29.95 -0.17 4.91
N VAL A 464 29.20 -1.02 5.60
CA VAL A 464 27.74 -0.97 5.58
C VAL A 464 27.25 -0.34 6.88
N ASP A 465 26.68 0.87 6.79
CA ASP A 465 26.00 1.46 7.94
C ASP A 465 24.87 0.49 8.38
N PRO A 466 24.86 0.01 9.63
CA PRO A 466 23.79 -0.84 10.16
C PRO A 466 22.40 -0.19 10.03
N ASN A 467 22.34 1.14 9.95
CA ASN A 467 21.12 1.88 9.68
C ASN A 467 20.73 1.88 8.19
N MET A 468 21.57 1.52 7.22
CA MET A 468 21.13 1.31 5.83
C MET A 468 20.26 0.04 5.69
N VAL A 469 20.54 -0.99 6.49
CA VAL A 469 19.73 -2.21 6.59
C VAL A 469 18.37 -1.95 7.26
N VAL A 470 18.33 -0.95 8.16
CA VAL A 470 17.16 -0.63 9.01
C VAL A 470 16.39 0.61 8.56
N SER A 471 17.00 1.52 7.81
CA SER A 471 16.38 2.75 7.35
C SER A 471 15.66 2.59 6.00
N TYR A 472 14.95 1.46 5.88
CA TYR A 472 13.86 1.33 4.93
C TYR A 472 12.74 2.35 5.23
N LYS A 473 12.69 2.94 6.43
CA LYS A 473 11.84 4.10 6.71
C LYS A 473 12.16 5.28 5.78
N ASN A 474 13.43 5.48 5.41
CA ASN A 474 13.85 6.50 4.47
C ASN A 474 13.61 6.08 3.02
N LEU A 475 13.88 4.83 2.63
CA LEU A 475 13.58 4.32 1.28
C LEU A 475 12.07 4.32 1.00
N SER A 476 11.27 3.86 1.96
CA SER A 476 9.80 3.94 1.94
C SER A 476 9.31 5.38 1.90
N GLN A 477 9.94 6.32 2.62
CA GLN A 477 9.57 7.74 2.58
C GLN A 477 9.93 8.40 1.27
N GLU A 478 11.07 8.07 0.67
CA GLU A 478 11.49 8.61 -0.61
C GLU A 478 10.62 8.08 -1.75
N VAL A 479 10.37 6.76 -1.78
CA VAL A 479 9.39 6.14 -2.68
C VAL A 479 7.99 6.76 -2.46
N LYS A 480 7.56 6.98 -1.21
CA LYS A 480 6.27 7.66 -0.91
C LYS A 480 6.24 9.13 -1.35
N ARG A 481 7.35 9.87 -1.29
CA ARG A 481 7.46 11.26 -1.77
C ARG A 481 7.41 11.32 -3.28
N THR A 482 8.17 10.49 -3.98
CA THR A 482 8.13 10.38 -5.44
C THR A 482 6.72 9.98 -5.91
N ILE A 483 6.05 9.07 -5.19
CA ILE A 483 4.64 8.70 -5.43
C ILE A 483 3.70 9.89 -5.22
N ALA A 484 3.87 10.70 -4.17
CA ALA A 484 3.01 11.85 -3.91
C ALA A 484 3.15 12.93 -5.02
N THR A 485 4.36 13.12 -5.54
CA THR A 485 4.63 14.06 -6.64
C THR A 485 4.06 13.57 -7.98
N ILE A 486 4.14 12.26 -8.26
CA ILE A 486 3.56 11.64 -9.48
C ILE A 486 2.02 11.61 -9.42
N LYS A 487 1.43 11.29 -8.27
CA LYS A 487 -0.03 11.29 -8.06
C LYS A 487 -0.66 12.66 -8.28
N LYS A 488 0.05 13.75 -7.94
CA LYS A 488 -0.46 15.12 -8.04
C LYS A 488 -0.55 15.65 -9.48
N SER A 489 0.18 15.08 -10.44
CA SER A 489 0.25 15.63 -11.81
C SER A 489 -0.42 14.78 -12.91
N ARG A 490 -0.82 13.53 -12.65
CA ARG A 490 -1.17 12.58 -13.74
C ARG A 490 -2.40 11.68 -13.53
N ALA A 491 -3.13 11.82 -12.42
CA ALA A 491 -4.27 10.95 -12.11
C ALA A 491 -5.47 11.13 -13.07
N GLU A 492 -5.73 12.34 -13.55
CA GLU A 492 -6.90 12.64 -14.39
C GLU A 492 -6.74 12.18 -15.84
N THR A 493 -5.53 12.22 -16.40
CA THR A 493 -5.26 11.86 -17.79
C THR A 493 -5.26 10.34 -17.98
N ALA A 494 -4.70 9.59 -17.02
CA ALA A 494 -4.67 8.13 -17.06
C ALA A 494 -6.06 7.48 -16.85
N HIS A 495 -6.91 8.10 -16.02
CA HIS A 495 -8.27 7.61 -15.81
C HIS A 495 -9.15 7.74 -17.07
N ARG A 496 -9.04 8.86 -17.80
CA ARG A 496 -9.78 9.07 -19.07
C ARG A 496 -9.31 8.16 -20.20
N GLY A 497 -8.01 7.90 -20.31
CA GLY A 497 -7.47 6.95 -21.30
C GLY A 497 -7.94 5.51 -21.06
N MET A 498 -7.99 5.07 -19.79
CA MET A 498 -8.45 3.73 -19.42
C MET A 498 -9.94 3.50 -19.64
N LEU A 499 -10.78 4.49 -19.35
CA LEU A 499 -12.22 4.39 -19.61
C LEU A 499 -12.51 4.19 -21.10
N ARG A 500 -11.76 4.86 -22.00
CA ARG A 500 -11.87 4.62 -23.45
C ARG A 500 -11.50 3.20 -23.84
N VAL A 501 -10.32 2.72 -23.43
CA VAL A 501 -9.84 1.37 -23.78
C VAL A 501 -10.77 0.27 -23.21
N GLY A 502 -11.24 0.44 -21.97
CA GLY A 502 -12.20 -0.48 -21.35
C GLY A 502 -13.56 -0.48 -22.07
N GLN A 503 -14.06 0.68 -22.48
CA GLN A 503 -15.32 0.80 -23.23
C GLN A 503 -15.22 0.19 -24.62
N ASP A 504 -14.08 0.31 -25.30
CA ASP A 504 -13.88 -0.24 -26.65
C ASP A 504 -13.70 -1.77 -26.63
N VAL A 505 -13.08 -2.32 -25.58
CA VAL A 505 -12.98 -3.77 -25.35
C VAL A 505 -14.35 -4.40 -25.05
N VAL A 506 -15.15 -3.77 -24.17
CA VAL A 506 -16.50 -4.23 -23.81
C VAL A 506 -17.45 -4.23 -25.01
N ARG A 507 -17.29 -3.29 -25.95
CA ARG A 507 -18.10 -3.21 -27.17
C ARG A 507 -17.82 -4.29 -28.20
N SER A 508 -16.68 -4.98 -28.12
CA SER A 508 -16.15 -5.80 -29.22
C SER A 508 -16.20 -7.32 -29.00
N TYR A 509 -16.62 -7.81 -27.83
CA TYR A 509 -16.51 -9.25 -27.46
C TYR A 509 -17.64 -9.78 -26.56
N PRO A 510 -17.82 -11.12 -26.49
CA PRO A 510 -18.79 -11.75 -25.60
C PRO A 510 -18.49 -11.45 -24.12
N TRP A 511 -19.51 -10.98 -23.42
CA TRP A 511 -19.44 -10.44 -22.06
C TRP A 511 -18.75 -11.39 -21.06
N GLU A 512 -18.95 -12.70 -21.17
CA GLU A 512 -18.46 -13.69 -20.19
C GLU A 512 -16.92 -13.79 -20.13
N ALA A 513 -16.22 -13.68 -21.27
CA ALA A 513 -14.75 -13.71 -21.31
C ALA A 513 -14.13 -12.36 -20.90
N VAL A 514 -14.81 -11.26 -21.24
CA VAL A 514 -14.43 -9.91 -20.84
C VAL A 514 -14.68 -9.70 -19.35
N GLU A 515 -15.75 -10.27 -18.80
CA GLU A 515 -16.14 -10.19 -17.39
C GLU A 515 -15.16 -10.95 -16.50
N GLN A 516 -14.68 -12.13 -16.88
CA GLN A 516 -13.65 -12.85 -16.13
C GLN A 516 -12.33 -12.07 -16.09
N TRP A 517 -11.85 -11.60 -17.25
CA TRP A 517 -10.64 -10.77 -17.33
C TRP A 517 -10.82 -9.43 -16.60
N TYR A 518 -11.97 -8.76 -16.75
CA TYR A 518 -12.31 -7.51 -16.07
C TYR A 518 -12.46 -7.71 -14.56
N THR A 519 -12.95 -8.86 -14.11
CA THR A 519 -13.04 -9.22 -12.69
C THR A 519 -11.67 -9.56 -12.11
N ASP A 520 -10.80 -10.19 -12.89
CA ASP A 520 -9.42 -10.47 -12.49
C ASP A 520 -8.56 -9.18 -12.46
N VAL A 521 -8.85 -8.21 -13.34
CA VAL A 521 -8.14 -6.91 -13.42
C VAL A 521 -8.73 -5.85 -12.48
N PHE A 522 -10.05 -5.83 -12.31
CA PHE A 522 -10.84 -4.79 -11.63
C PHE A 522 -11.77 -5.32 -10.53
N GLY A 523 -11.60 -6.56 -10.06
CA GLY A 523 -12.36 -7.12 -8.93
C GLY A 523 -12.01 -6.48 -7.57
N THR A 524 -12.94 -6.56 -6.63
CA THR A 524 -13.10 -5.70 -5.43
C THR A 524 -11.97 -5.71 -4.39
N GLY A 525 -10.90 -6.50 -4.55
CA GLY A 525 -9.68 -6.44 -3.73
C GLY A 525 -8.47 -5.79 -4.44
N VAL A 526 -8.51 -5.73 -5.77
CA VAL A 526 -7.37 -5.39 -6.65
C VAL A 526 -7.52 -3.99 -7.26
N GLN A 527 -8.73 -3.43 -7.28
CA GLN A 527 -9.06 -2.09 -7.82
C GLN A 527 -8.14 -0.95 -7.33
N GLY A 528 -7.83 -0.89 -6.03
CA GLY A 528 -6.96 0.15 -5.50
C GLY A 528 -5.48 -0.03 -5.87
N LEU A 529 -5.06 -1.28 -6.08
CA LEU A 529 -3.68 -1.67 -6.35
C LEU A 529 -3.32 -1.54 -7.83
N THR A 530 -4.18 -2.03 -8.73
CA THR A 530 -3.93 -2.01 -10.19
C THR A 530 -4.02 -0.60 -10.75
N VAL A 531 -5.00 0.21 -10.32
CA VAL A 531 -5.07 1.64 -10.70
C VAL A 531 -3.86 2.40 -10.16
N THR A 532 -3.43 2.15 -8.91
CA THR A 532 -2.22 2.78 -8.36
C THR A 532 -0.95 2.37 -9.09
N LYS A 533 -0.85 1.13 -9.58
CA LYS A 533 0.27 0.67 -10.43
C LYS A 533 0.25 1.33 -11.80
N LEU A 534 -0.91 1.42 -12.45
CA LEU A 534 -1.09 2.07 -13.76
C LEU A 534 -0.72 3.55 -13.72
N LEU A 535 -1.10 4.27 -12.66
CA LEU A 535 -0.72 5.67 -12.45
C LEU A 535 0.80 5.91 -12.30
N ARG A 536 1.59 4.85 -12.07
CA ARG A 536 3.05 4.92 -11.97
C ARG A 536 3.77 4.56 -13.27
N VAL A 537 3.07 4.06 -14.28
CA VAL A 537 3.66 3.74 -15.59
C VAL A 537 3.89 5.05 -16.35
N PRO A 538 5.13 5.35 -16.79
CA PRO A 538 5.42 6.53 -17.62
C PRO A 538 4.64 6.48 -18.94
N GLN A 539 4.39 7.63 -19.56
CA GLN A 539 3.58 7.72 -20.80
C GLN A 539 4.09 6.83 -21.93
N GLN A 540 5.40 6.65 -22.07
CA GLN A 540 6.00 5.75 -23.07
C GLN A 540 5.69 4.26 -22.77
N GLY A 541 5.50 3.90 -21.51
CA GLY A 541 5.08 2.56 -21.11
C GLY A 541 3.60 2.30 -21.37
N TRP A 542 2.78 3.35 -21.41
CA TRP A 542 1.38 3.23 -21.82
C TRP A 542 1.23 2.82 -23.27
N THR A 543 2.09 3.30 -24.17
CA THR A 543 2.10 2.88 -25.57
C THR A 543 2.36 1.38 -25.69
N VAL A 544 3.29 0.84 -24.89
CA VAL A 544 3.57 -0.60 -24.86
C VAL A 544 2.42 -1.40 -24.28
N ILE A 545 1.77 -0.92 -23.21
CA ILE A 545 0.56 -1.57 -22.67
C ILE A 545 -0.54 -1.58 -23.73
N GLN A 546 -0.74 -0.46 -24.41
CA GLN A 546 -1.76 -0.32 -25.44
C GLN A 546 -1.48 -1.25 -26.63
N GLU A 547 -0.27 -1.22 -27.20
CA GLU A 547 0.13 -2.10 -28.30
C GLU A 547 0.06 -3.58 -27.93
N THR A 548 0.40 -3.94 -26.69
CA THR A 548 0.31 -5.33 -26.22
C THR A 548 -1.15 -5.78 -26.06
N LEU A 549 -2.02 -4.88 -25.58
CA LEU A 549 -3.47 -5.14 -25.48
C LEU A 549 -4.11 -5.22 -26.87
N GLU A 550 -3.73 -4.34 -27.81
CA GLU A 550 -4.18 -4.37 -29.20
C GLU A 550 -3.71 -5.63 -29.92
N HIS A 551 -2.49 -6.09 -29.66
CA HIS A 551 -1.99 -7.37 -30.17
C HIS A 551 -2.76 -8.56 -29.57
N GLY A 552 -3.02 -8.54 -28.26
CA GLY A 552 -3.86 -9.55 -27.61
C GLY A 552 -5.29 -9.58 -28.15
N GLN A 553 -5.88 -8.41 -28.42
CA GLN A 553 -7.15 -8.30 -29.11
C GLN A 553 -7.09 -8.93 -30.51
N HIS A 554 -6.01 -8.73 -31.28
CA HIS A 554 -5.85 -9.37 -32.58
C HIS A 554 -5.81 -10.89 -32.47
N LEU A 555 -5.06 -11.44 -31.51
CA LEU A 555 -4.96 -12.89 -31.28
C LEU A 555 -6.31 -13.49 -30.84
N LEU A 556 -7.09 -12.77 -30.04
CA LEU A 556 -8.47 -13.16 -29.69
C LEU A 556 -9.38 -13.22 -30.93
N ARG A 557 -9.25 -12.30 -31.90
CA ARG A 557 -9.99 -12.37 -33.18
C ARG A 557 -9.60 -13.58 -34.02
N GLU A 558 -8.36 -14.04 -33.89
CA GLU A 558 -7.84 -15.23 -34.58
C GLU A 558 -8.21 -16.55 -33.85
N GLY A 559 -8.97 -16.49 -32.75
CA GLY A 559 -9.43 -17.66 -32.01
C GLY A 559 -8.42 -18.24 -31.02
N VAL A 560 -7.36 -17.49 -30.69
CA VAL A 560 -6.39 -17.86 -29.66
C VAL A 560 -7.05 -17.75 -28.27
N SER A 561 -6.82 -18.73 -27.39
CA SER A 561 -7.40 -18.74 -26.04
C SER A 561 -6.94 -17.54 -25.20
N THR A 562 -7.79 -17.04 -24.31
CA THR A 562 -7.54 -15.87 -23.45
C THR A 562 -6.21 -15.92 -22.69
N ASP A 563 -5.86 -17.09 -22.13
CA ASP A 563 -4.62 -17.30 -21.38
C ASP A 563 -3.34 -17.18 -22.24
N GLN A 564 -3.47 -17.34 -23.56
CA GLN A 564 -2.37 -17.19 -24.52
C GLN A 564 -2.40 -15.83 -25.21
N ALA A 565 -3.58 -15.22 -25.35
CA ALA A 565 -3.77 -13.95 -26.03
C ALA A 565 -3.50 -12.74 -25.14
N LEU A 566 -3.74 -12.84 -23.82
CA LEU A 566 -3.56 -11.73 -22.88
C LEU A 566 -2.45 -12.05 -21.86
N PRO A 567 -1.31 -11.34 -21.89
CA PRO A 567 -0.27 -11.53 -20.88
C PRO A 567 -0.78 -11.11 -19.49
N SER A 568 -0.22 -11.73 -18.45
CA SER A 568 -0.54 -11.36 -17.07
C SER A 568 -0.24 -9.87 -16.81
N LEU A 569 -0.99 -9.25 -15.90
CA LEU A 569 -0.80 -7.83 -15.57
C LEU A 569 0.64 -7.51 -15.13
N ASP A 570 1.26 -8.39 -14.36
CA ASP A 570 2.64 -8.18 -13.92
C ASP A 570 3.62 -8.26 -15.11
N LEU A 571 3.36 -9.07 -16.15
CA LEU A 571 4.14 -9.07 -17.39
C LEU A 571 3.91 -7.79 -18.22
N LEU A 572 2.68 -7.27 -18.27
CA LEU A 572 2.37 -6.00 -18.93
C LEU A 572 3.07 -4.82 -18.24
N PHE A 573 3.01 -4.74 -16.91
CA PHE A 573 3.71 -3.70 -16.15
C PHE A 573 5.22 -3.82 -16.28
N ASP A 574 5.76 -5.05 -16.26
CA ASP A 574 7.18 -5.30 -16.44
C ASP A 574 7.65 -4.88 -17.85
N ALA A 575 6.91 -5.24 -18.90
CA ALA A 575 7.20 -4.84 -20.27
C ALA A 575 7.12 -3.30 -20.46
N ALA A 576 6.04 -2.69 -19.96
CA ALA A 576 5.85 -1.25 -20.01
C ALA A 576 6.98 -0.49 -19.31
N GLN A 577 7.41 -0.98 -18.15
CA GLN A 577 8.43 -0.33 -17.37
C GLN A 577 9.83 -0.57 -17.92
N LYS A 578 10.13 -1.79 -18.39
CA LYS A 578 11.36 -2.09 -19.13
C LYS A 578 11.47 -1.22 -20.38
N ALA A 579 10.37 -0.95 -21.08
CA ALA A 579 10.37 -0.08 -22.26
C ALA A 579 10.65 1.40 -21.91
N THR A 580 10.28 1.82 -20.71
CA THR A 580 10.52 3.20 -20.24
C THR A 580 11.90 3.45 -19.65
N GLN A 581 12.66 2.40 -19.37
CA GLN A 581 14.03 2.57 -18.88
C GLN A 581 14.87 3.23 -19.97
N THR A 582 15.71 4.17 -19.59
CA THR A 582 16.72 4.73 -20.51
C THR A 582 17.87 3.75 -20.68
N ALA A 583 18.67 3.91 -21.75
CA ALA A 583 19.88 3.12 -21.94
C ALA A 583 20.87 3.30 -20.77
N LEU A 584 20.96 4.54 -20.25
CA LEU A 584 21.74 4.89 -19.06
C LEU A 584 21.26 4.16 -17.80
N GLU A 585 19.95 4.13 -17.53
CA GLU A 585 19.45 3.39 -16.36
C GLU A 585 19.73 1.89 -16.46
N ARG A 586 19.68 1.31 -17.66
CA ARG A 586 20.04 -0.10 -17.89
C ARG A 586 21.54 -0.33 -17.73
N SER A 587 22.39 0.57 -18.21
CA SER A 587 23.85 0.48 -18.03
C SER A 587 24.21 0.54 -16.55
N GLU A 588 23.62 1.47 -15.78
CA GLU A 588 23.84 1.58 -14.34
C GLU A 588 23.47 0.31 -13.57
N ILE A 589 22.34 -0.33 -13.92
CA ILE A 589 21.92 -1.59 -13.30
C ILE A 589 22.91 -2.71 -13.67
N PHE A 590 23.26 -2.83 -14.95
CA PHE A 590 24.21 -3.83 -15.44
C PHE A 590 25.56 -3.72 -14.71
N HIS A 591 26.17 -2.52 -14.71
CA HIS A 591 27.47 -2.29 -14.09
C HIS A 591 27.44 -2.53 -12.58
N ARG A 592 26.35 -2.14 -11.89
CA ARG A 592 26.20 -2.44 -10.47
C ARG A 592 26.16 -3.94 -10.19
N CYS A 593 25.37 -4.70 -10.95
CA CYS A 593 25.29 -6.14 -10.78
C CYS A 593 26.63 -6.82 -11.03
N VAL A 594 27.37 -6.38 -12.05
CA VAL A 594 28.72 -6.91 -12.34
C VAL A 594 29.71 -6.56 -11.23
N ASP A 595 29.69 -5.33 -10.71
CA ASP A 595 30.59 -4.93 -9.62
C ASP A 595 30.31 -5.69 -8.31
N ASP A 596 29.03 -5.84 -7.95
CA ASP A 596 28.61 -6.62 -6.77
C ASP A 596 29.02 -8.10 -6.90
N LEU A 597 28.94 -8.66 -8.11
CA LEU A 597 29.33 -10.03 -8.42
C LEU A 597 30.84 -10.23 -8.29
N LEU A 598 31.65 -9.30 -8.82
CA LEU A 598 33.11 -9.32 -8.67
C LEU A 598 33.53 -9.16 -7.21
N THR A 599 32.82 -8.30 -6.47
CA THR A 599 32.99 -8.12 -5.03
C THR A 599 32.71 -9.42 -4.26
N LEU A 600 31.68 -10.18 -4.67
CA LEU A 600 31.40 -11.48 -4.09
C LEU A 600 32.48 -12.53 -4.41
N CYS A 601 32.96 -12.57 -5.65
CA CYS A 601 34.07 -13.44 -6.04
C CYS A 601 35.33 -13.15 -5.21
N GLU A 602 35.60 -11.87 -4.94
CA GLU A 602 36.69 -11.41 -4.07
C GLU A 602 36.52 -11.92 -2.63
N ALA A 603 35.29 -11.88 -2.08
CA ALA A 603 34.97 -12.38 -0.74
C ALA A 603 35.09 -13.91 -0.62
N ALA A 604 34.52 -14.65 -1.59
CA ALA A 604 34.49 -16.11 -1.61
C ALA A 604 35.91 -16.72 -1.61
N ARG A 605 36.86 -15.99 -2.18
CA ARG A 605 38.25 -16.39 -2.30
C ARG A 605 39.03 -16.50 -0.99
N ARG A 606 38.51 -15.96 0.11
CA ARG A 606 39.11 -16.15 1.45
C ARG A 606 39.18 -17.63 1.86
N SER A 607 38.63 -18.56 1.06
CA SER A 607 38.57 -19.99 1.34
C SER A 607 39.46 -20.90 0.48
N GLU A 608 40.15 -20.44 -0.59
CA GLU A 608 40.85 -21.34 -1.54
C GLU A 608 42.29 -20.94 -1.96
N HIS A 609 43.09 -21.96 -2.35
CA HIS A 609 44.55 -21.97 -2.58
C HIS A 609 45.07 -21.23 -3.85
N VAL A 610 44.41 -20.19 -4.35
CA VAL A 610 44.88 -19.41 -5.53
C VAL A 610 45.77 -18.24 -5.09
N SER A 611 46.90 -18.00 -5.77
CA SER A 611 47.82 -16.87 -5.51
C SER A 611 47.06 -15.54 -5.42
N ARG A 612 47.20 -14.84 -4.26
CA ARG A 612 46.51 -13.56 -3.94
C ARG A 612 46.56 -12.58 -5.12
N GLU A 613 47.76 -12.35 -5.60
CA GLU A 613 48.08 -11.39 -6.65
C GLU A 613 47.47 -11.77 -8.01
N GLY A 614 47.51 -13.06 -8.39
CA GLY A 614 47.01 -13.51 -9.70
C GLY A 614 45.50 -13.32 -9.88
N HIS A 615 44.72 -13.56 -8.84
CA HIS A 615 43.27 -13.38 -8.89
C HIS A 615 42.82 -11.95 -8.63
N GLU A 616 43.53 -11.18 -7.80
CA GLU A 616 43.28 -9.72 -7.71
C GLU A 616 43.56 -9.05 -9.06
N ALA A 617 44.64 -9.44 -9.75
CA ALA A 617 44.94 -8.99 -11.10
C ALA A 617 43.88 -9.42 -12.12
N TYR A 618 43.33 -10.63 -12.00
CA TYR A 618 42.27 -11.12 -12.87
C TYR A 618 40.95 -10.38 -12.63
N LEU A 619 40.52 -10.20 -11.38
CA LEU A 619 39.34 -9.39 -11.03
C LEU A 619 39.50 -7.94 -11.48
N ALA A 620 40.68 -7.33 -11.30
CA ALA A 620 40.95 -5.98 -11.78
C ALA A 620 40.83 -5.88 -13.31
N ARG A 621 41.28 -6.92 -14.02
CA ARG A 621 41.12 -7.01 -15.48
C ARG A 621 39.66 -7.13 -15.89
N VAL A 622 38.88 -8.02 -15.24
CA VAL A 622 37.45 -8.16 -15.49
C VAL A 622 36.71 -6.85 -15.18
N ARG A 623 37.04 -6.17 -14.07
CA ARG A 623 36.52 -4.83 -13.74
C ARG A 623 36.85 -3.82 -14.84
N SER A 624 38.10 -3.75 -15.31
CA SER A 624 38.47 -2.81 -16.39
C SER A 624 37.75 -3.10 -17.72
N VAL A 625 37.39 -4.36 -17.96
CA VAL A 625 36.72 -4.76 -19.19
C VAL A 625 35.24 -4.38 -19.14
N PHE A 626 34.54 -4.70 -18.05
CA PHE A 626 33.09 -4.48 -17.95
C PHE A 626 32.66 -3.15 -17.35
N LEU A 627 33.54 -2.46 -16.61
CA LEU A 627 33.20 -1.23 -15.87
C LEU A 627 33.98 0.00 -16.39
N SER A 628 34.61 -0.10 -17.57
CA SER A 628 35.26 1.07 -18.19
C SER A 628 34.23 2.06 -18.73
N ALA A 629 34.59 3.34 -18.77
CA ALA A 629 33.76 4.37 -19.39
C ALA A 629 33.47 4.09 -20.88
N ASP A 630 34.38 3.41 -21.57
CA ASP A 630 34.21 3.00 -22.96
C ASP A 630 33.16 1.90 -23.10
N GLU A 631 33.13 0.94 -22.17
CA GLU A 631 32.13 -0.12 -22.16
C GLU A 631 30.75 0.40 -21.77
N VAL A 632 30.66 1.34 -20.82
CA VAL A 632 29.40 2.04 -20.47
C VAL A 632 28.82 2.73 -21.71
N ARG A 633 29.66 3.51 -22.41
CA ARG A 633 29.25 4.22 -23.62
C ARG A 633 28.87 3.26 -24.75
N ARG A 634 29.62 2.16 -24.92
CA ARG A 634 29.27 1.11 -25.88
C ARG A 634 27.93 0.45 -25.55
N PHE A 635 27.69 0.13 -24.28
CA PHE A 635 26.43 -0.43 -23.82
C PHE A 635 25.26 0.49 -24.16
N GLU A 636 25.42 1.80 -23.94
CA GLU A 636 24.39 2.81 -24.17
C GLU A 636 24.14 3.10 -25.65
N GLU A 637 25.22 3.28 -26.42
CA GLU A 637 25.15 3.79 -27.80
C GLU A 637 25.10 2.68 -28.86
N GLN A 638 25.71 1.52 -28.61
CA GLN A 638 25.92 0.49 -29.63
C GLN A 638 25.04 -0.75 -29.45
N LEU A 639 24.59 -1.05 -28.23
CA LEU A 639 23.68 -2.17 -28.00
C LEU A 639 22.24 -1.78 -28.32
N SER A 640 21.57 -2.64 -29.09
CA SER A 640 20.13 -2.54 -29.25
C SER A 640 19.41 -2.77 -27.91
N TYR A 641 18.21 -2.22 -27.78
CA TYR A 641 17.38 -2.39 -26.58
C TYR A 641 17.24 -3.87 -26.13
N PRO A 642 16.97 -4.86 -27.01
CA PRO A 642 16.91 -6.26 -26.61
C PRO A 642 18.23 -6.81 -26.05
N GLN A 643 19.36 -6.35 -26.58
CA GLN A 643 20.69 -6.74 -26.11
C GLN A 643 20.97 -6.16 -24.72
N GLN A 644 20.66 -4.87 -24.51
CA GLN A 644 20.78 -4.22 -23.20
C GLN A 644 19.96 -4.95 -22.14
N THR A 645 18.69 -5.26 -22.43
CA THR A 645 17.81 -5.97 -21.49
C THR A 645 18.29 -7.41 -21.21
N SER A 646 18.79 -8.11 -22.23
CA SER A 646 19.34 -9.48 -22.06
C SER A 646 20.60 -9.48 -21.20
N ALA A 647 21.50 -8.51 -21.41
CA ALA A 647 22.72 -8.34 -20.63
C ALA A 647 22.41 -8.03 -19.15
N VAL A 648 21.45 -7.15 -18.86
CA VAL A 648 21.00 -6.85 -17.48
C VAL A 648 20.40 -8.09 -16.82
N ALA A 649 19.53 -8.82 -17.52
CA ALA A 649 18.91 -10.03 -16.98
C ALA A 649 19.95 -11.11 -16.64
N LEU A 650 20.93 -11.29 -17.51
CA LEU A 650 22.02 -12.25 -17.32
C LEU A 650 22.93 -11.86 -16.14
N ALA A 651 23.30 -10.58 -16.02
CA ALA A 651 24.08 -10.08 -14.88
C ALA A 651 23.36 -10.30 -13.54
N ARG A 652 22.05 -10.03 -13.48
CA ARG A 652 21.24 -10.30 -12.28
C ARG A 652 21.16 -11.79 -11.96
N SER A 653 20.99 -12.64 -12.97
CA SER A 653 20.94 -14.09 -12.78
C SER A 653 22.25 -14.60 -12.19
N TRP A 654 23.38 -14.19 -12.76
CA TRP A 654 24.70 -14.57 -12.26
C TRP A 654 24.95 -14.08 -10.83
N LEU A 655 24.63 -12.82 -10.53
CA LEU A 655 24.74 -12.27 -9.19
C LEU A 655 23.92 -13.10 -8.18
N PHE A 656 22.67 -13.39 -8.50
CA PHE A 656 21.80 -14.17 -7.61
C PHE A 656 22.34 -15.60 -7.38
N SER A 657 22.75 -16.28 -8.45
CA SER A 657 23.36 -17.62 -8.36
C SER A 657 24.64 -17.61 -7.54
N ALA A 658 25.47 -16.58 -7.68
CA ALA A 658 26.70 -16.43 -6.93
C ALA A 658 26.43 -16.23 -5.43
N CYS A 659 25.47 -15.36 -5.07
CA CYS A 659 25.07 -15.15 -3.68
C CYS A 659 24.51 -16.44 -3.05
N GLN A 660 23.66 -17.16 -3.78
CA GLN A 660 23.11 -18.44 -3.32
C GLN A 660 24.21 -19.49 -3.14
N GLY A 661 25.15 -19.58 -4.08
CA GLY A 661 26.28 -20.50 -4.00
C GLY A 661 27.13 -20.25 -2.77
N HIS A 662 27.47 -18.98 -2.51
CA HIS A 662 28.25 -18.55 -1.35
C HIS A 662 27.59 -18.98 -0.02
N GLU A 663 26.29 -18.75 0.12
CA GLU A 663 25.54 -19.07 1.35
C GLU A 663 25.38 -20.57 1.59
N LEU A 664 25.12 -21.33 0.52
CA LEU A 664 25.03 -22.78 0.59
C LEU A 664 26.41 -23.47 0.66
N LYS A 665 27.51 -22.70 0.66
CA LYS A 665 28.89 -23.20 0.55
C LYS A 665 29.12 -24.07 -0.70
N HIS A 666 28.35 -23.81 -1.75
CA HIS A 666 28.60 -24.35 -3.07
C HIS A 666 29.67 -23.52 -3.78
N PRO A 667 30.40 -24.10 -4.73
CA PRO A 667 31.32 -23.32 -5.53
C PRO A 667 30.55 -22.21 -6.25
N VAL A 668 31.01 -20.97 -6.05
CA VAL A 668 30.58 -19.82 -6.83
C VAL A 668 30.82 -20.14 -8.31
N PRO A 669 29.96 -19.68 -9.24
CA PRO A 669 30.18 -19.82 -10.67
C PRO A 669 31.61 -19.49 -11.09
N ASP A 670 32.15 -20.23 -12.07
CA ASP A 670 33.46 -19.91 -12.60
C ASP A 670 33.42 -18.50 -13.20
N LEU A 671 34.33 -17.66 -12.72
CA LEU A 671 34.47 -16.28 -13.15
C LEU A 671 34.72 -16.19 -14.66
N ALA A 672 35.39 -17.21 -15.24
CA ALA A 672 35.62 -17.28 -16.68
C ALA A 672 34.32 -17.54 -17.47
N ASP A 673 33.48 -18.47 -17.03
CA ASP A 673 32.20 -18.80 -17.68
C ASP A 673 31.23 -17.63 -17.59
N MET A 674 31.14 -17.03 -16.40
CA MET A 674 30.34 -15.83 -16.15
C MET A 674 30.78 -14.66 -17.02
N ALA A 675 32.07 -14.39 -17.09
CA ALA A 675 32.60 -13.30 -17.90
C ALA A 675 32.41 -13.59 -19.39
N HIS A 676 32.55 -14.84 -19.85
CA HIS A 676 32.25 -15.22 -21.23
C HIS A 676 30.77 -14.94 -21.60
N ASP A 677 29.84 -15.35 -20.74
CA ASP A 677 28.40 -15.18 -20.96
C ASP A 677 27.97 -13.71 -20.97
N LEU A 678 28.46 -12.91 -20.02
CA LEU A 678 28.21 -11.46 -19.97
C LEU A 678 28.75 -10.74 -21.20
N TYR A 679 29.92 -11.15 -21.68
CA TYR A 679 30.57 -10.52 -22.84
C TYR A 679 29.92 -10.91 -24.17
N ARG A 680 29.38 -12.14 -24.27
CA ARG A 680 28.52 -12.55 -25.38
C ARG A 680 27.22 -11.74 -25.40
N ALA A 681 26.63 -11.48 -24.24
CA ALA A 681 25.41 -10.69 -24.14
C ALA A 681 25.60 -9.21 -24.53
N THR A 682 26.82 -8.67 -24.35
CA THR A 682 27.19 -7.31 -24.81
C THR A 682 27.77 -7.29 -26.24
N GLY A 683 27.60 -8.37 -27.01
CA GLY A 683 27.80 -8.37 -28.46
C GLY A 683 29.25 -8.16 -28.92
N HIS A 684 30.23 -8.57 -28.12
CA HIS A 684 31.63 -8.54 -28.53
C HIS A 684 32.05 -9.80 -29.30
N ASP A 685 33.12 -9.67 -30.09
CA ASP A 685 33.76 -10.77 -30.81
C ASP A 685 34.36 -11.80 -29.85
N GLU A 686 34.02 -13.09 -30.04
CA GLU A 686 34.40 -14.21 -29.17
C GLU A 686 35.94 -14.32 -28.98
N ASP A 687 36.70 -13.96 -30.02
CA ASP A 687 38.16 -14.01 -30.02
C ASP A 687 38.82 -12.80 -29.34
N ALA A 688 38.13 -11.65 -29.30
CA ALA A 688 38.56 -10.50 -28.49
C ALA A 688 38.39 -10.80 -26.99
N VAL A 689 37.29 -11.48 -26.63
CA VAL A 689 36.99 -11.90 -25.25
C VAL A 689 38.05 -12.84 -24.70
N ARG A 690 38.35 -13.91 -25.45
CA ARG A 690 39.30 -14.93 -25.01
C ARG A 690 40.69 -14.34 -24.80
N ARG A 691 41.06 -13.32 -25.59
CA ARG A 691 42.32 -12.58 -25.42
C ARG A 691 42.28 -11.61 -24.25
N ALA A 692 41.19 -10.87 -24.08
CA ALA A 692 41.04 -9.90 -22.98
C ALA A 692 40.91 -10.57 -21.61
N LEU A 693 40.25 -11.74 -21.56
CA LEU A 693 39.98 -12.51 -20.34
C LEU A 693 40.87 -13.74 -20.20
N ALA A 694 41.94 -13.86 -21.00
CA ALA A 694 42.95 -14.88 -20.79
C ALA A 694 43.51 -14.74 -19.36
N PRO A 695 43.52 -15.83 -18.57
CA PRO A 695 44.11 -15.80 -17.24
C PRO A 695 45.58 -15.33 -17.35
N PRO A 696 46.07 -14.48 -16.43
CA PRO A 696 47.48 -14.12 -16.43
C PRO A 696 48.35 -15.38 -16.29
N GLU A 697 49.54 -15.38 -16.92
CA GLU A 697 50.50 -16.49 -16.79
C GLU A 697 50.74 -16.79 -15.30
N GLY A 698 50.45 -18.02 -14.86
CA GLY A 698 50.50 -18.42 -13.44
C GLY A 698 49.13 -18.54 -12.74
N TYR A 699 48.03 -18.14 -13.37
CA TYR A 699 46.68 -18.42 -12.90
C TYR A 699 46.28 -19.87 -13.25
N PHE A 700 46.74 -20.83 -12.45
CA PHE A 700 46.41 -22.24 -12.62
C PHE A 700 45.12 -22.59 -11.88
N LEU A 701 44.00 -22.67 -12.61
CA LEU A 701 42.87 -23.46 -12.17
C LEU A 701 43.32 -24.92 -12.18
N ARG A 702 43.38 -25.58 -11.01
CA ARG A 702 43.58 -27.04 -11.02
C ARG A 702 42.45 -27.65 -11.87
N PRO A 703 42.76 -28.56 -12.81
CA PRO A 703 41.72 -29.33 -13.47
C PRO A 703 40.89 -30.01 -12.39
N ARG A 704 39.59 -29.67 -12.29
CA ARG A 704 38.68 -30.48 -11.48
C ARG A 704 38.63 -31.86 -12.14
N GLU A 705 38.82 -32.92 -11.34
CA GLU A 705 38.44 -34.26 -11.79
C GLU A 705 36.98 -34.18 -12.29
N PRO A 706 36.67 -34.78 -13.46
CA PRO A 706 35.32 -34.69 -14.00
C PRO A 706 34.37 -35.34 -13.00
N LEU A 707 33.45 -34.54 -12.44
CA LEU A 707 32.29 -35.05 -11.73
C LEU A 707 31.44 -35.83 -12.75
N ALA A 708 31.76 -37.11 -12.90
CA ALA A 708 31.02 -38.02 -13.76
C ALA A 708 29.58 -38.17 -13.22
N SER A 709 28.61 -37.78 -14.04
CA SER A 709 27.26 -38.37 -14.16
C SER A 709 26.09 -37.92 -13.27
N THR A 710 25.90 -36.63 -12.97
CA THR A 710 24.55 -36.22 -12.45
C THR A 710 23.92 -34.94 -12.99
N TYR A 711 24.59 -34.09 -13.76
CA TYR A 711 23.94 -32.91 -14.34
C TYR A 711 24.39 -32.67 -15.77
N LYS A 712 23.67 -33.27 -16.73
CA LYS A 712 23.72 -32.86 -18.14
C LYS A 712 22.65 -31.79 -18.35
N TRP A 713 23.07 -30.55 -18.52
CA TRP A 713 22.26 -29.51 -19.14
C TRP A 713 22.06 -29.87 -20.62
N ALA A 714 20.82 -30.15 -21.01
CA ALA A 714 20.46 -30.38 -22.40
C ALA A 714 19.91 -29.09 -23.00
N VAL A 715 20.68 -28.45 -23.89
CA VAL A 715 20.18 -27.46 -24.84
C VAL A 715 19.63 -28.22 -26.06
N PRO A 716 18.37 -28.06 -26.48
CA PRO A 716 17.88 -28.69 -27.70
C PRO A 716 18.50 -28.00 -28.92
N ARG A 717 19.26 -28.73 -29.74
CA ARG A 717 19.54 -28.34 -31.12
C ARG A 717 18.39 -28.83 -32.00
N THR A 718 17.68 -27.91 -32.62
CA THR A 718 16.74 -28.20 -33.71
C THR A 718 17.51 -28.35 -35.03
N HIS A 719 17.55 -29.57 -35.58
CA HIS A 719 17.26 -29.86 -37.00
C HIS A 719 17.31 -31.36 -37.32
N ASP A 720 16.44 -31.73 -38.27
CA ASP A 720 16.08 -33.06 -38.77
C ASP A 720 17.23 -33.92 -39.33
N ASN A 721 17.21 -35.23 -39.06
CA ASN A 721 16.88 -36.29 -40.05
C ASN A 721 17.16 -37.72 -39.55
N MET A 722 16.17 -38.59 -39.81
CA MET A 722 16.20 -40.06 -40.06
C MET A 722 16.78 -41.07 -39.04
N HIS A 723 15.85 -41.73 -38.33
CA HIS A 723 15.52 -43.18 -38.33
C HIS A 723 16.57 -44.30 -37.97
N PRO A 724 16.13 -45.55 -37.67
CA PRO A 724 16.04 -46.11 -36.31
C PRO A 724 17.01 -47.28 -36.05
N ASP A 725 17.27 -47.55 -34.77
CA ASP A 725 17.46 -48.88 -34.15
C ASP A 725 17.95 -48.62 -32.70
N GLY A 726 17.34 -49.10 -31.62
CA GLY A 726 17.01 -50.48 -31.36
C GLY A 726 18.12 -51.11 -30.49
N ARG A 727 18.03 -50.94 -29.14
CA ARG A 727 18.36 -51.93 -28.07
C ARG A 727 19.02 -51.36 -26.79
N SER A 728 18.40 -51.77 -25.67
CA SER A 728 19.00 -52.38 -24.47
C SER A 728 19.66 -51.51 -23.39
N LEU A 729 18.86 -51.20 -22.36
CA LEU A 729 19.29 -50.98 -20.98
C LEU A 729 19.70 -52.31 -20.33
N ARG A 730 20.94 -52.41 -19.80
CA ARG A 730 21.29 -53.26 -18.64
C ARG A 730 22.70 -52.97 -18.12
N SER A 731 22.81 -53.00 -16.79
CA SER A 731 23.99 -53.20 -15.93
C SER A 731 24.95 -52.00 -15.72
N LEU A 732 25.10 -51.57 -14.47
CA LEU A 732 26.16 -52.06 -13.58
C LEU A 732 26.05 -51.41 -12.19
N SER A 733 25.70 -52.25 -11.22
CA SER A 733 25.97 -52.07 -9.80
C SER A 733 27.40 -52.54 -9.48
N VAL A 734 27.89 -52.17 -8.28
CA VAL A 734 29.08 -52.67 -7.56
C VAL A 734 30.33 -51.77 -7.60
N ARG A 735 30.58 -51.02 -6.51
CA ARG A 735 31.69 -51.22 -5.54
C ARG A 735 31.86 -50.00 -4.61
N ALA A 736 31.83 -50.22 -3.29
CA ALA A 736 32.84 -49.75 -2.35
C ALA A 736 32.58 -50.34 -0.95
N ARG A 737 33.51 -51.19 -0.49
CA ARG A 737 33.69 -51.62 0.90
C ARG A 737 35.07 -51.12 1.34
N HIS A 738 35.20 -50.93 2.66
CA HIS A 738 36.40 -50.73 3.49
C HIS A 738 36.88 -49.29 3.71
N ASN A 739 36.65 -48.76 4.92
CA ASN A 739 37.64 -48.78 5.99
C ASN A 739 37.10 -48.09 7.25
N GLU A 740 36.81 -48.82 8.32
CA GLU A 740 36.90 -48.28 9.69
C GLU A 740 37.39 -49.37 10.66
N ARG A 741 38.55 -49.12 11.25
CA ARG A 741 39.08 -49.82 12.42
C ARG A 741 38.88 -48.90 13.64
N SER A 742 38.00 -49.29 14.55
CA SER A 742 38.08 -48.99 15.99
C SER A 742 39.16 -49.92 16.62
N PRO A 743 39.75 -49.71 17.82
CA PRO A 743 39.02 -49.40 19.07
C PRO A 743 39.74 -48.48 20.08
N TYR A 744 38.98 -47.88 21.00
CA TYR A 744 39.25 -48.00 22.45
C TYR A 744 38.09 -47.41 23.27
N ARG A 745 37.49 -48.26 24.10
CA ARG A 745 36.61 -47.93 25.23
C ARG A 745 37.23 -48.63 26.44
N PRO A 746 37.10 -48.09 27.65
CA PRO A 746 36.62 -48.96 28.71
C PRO A 746 35.46 -48.33 29.50
N GLU A 747 34.63 -49.26 29.95
CA GLU A 747 33.41 -49.14 30.72
C GLU A 747 33.64 -48.80 32.20
N ARG A 748 32.54 -48.40 32.84
CA ARG A 748 32.06 -48.66 34.23
C ARG A 748 31.53 -47.33 34.82
N ARG A 749 30.39 -47.22 35.49
CA ARG A 749 29.26 -48.09 35.89
C ARG A 749 28.14 -47.14 36.38
N PRO A 750 26.91 -47.62 36.65
CA PRO A 750 25.74 -46.80 36.98
C PRO A 750 25.51 -46.65 38.50
N ALA A 751 24.82 -45.58 38.93
CA ALA A 751 23.89 -45.56 40.07
C ALA A 751 23.18 -44.20 40.23
N PHE A 752 21.84 -44.26 40.28
CA PHE A 752 20.87 -43.47 41.06
C PHE A 752 21.31 -42.17 41.77
N CYS A 753 20.68 -41.05 41.40
CA CYS A 753 19.60 -40.35 42.12
C CYS A 753 18.88 -39.39 41.17
#